data_AF-A0A2V7YT85-F1
#
_entry.id   AF-A0A2V7YT85-F1
#
_cell.length_a   1.000
_cell.length_b   1.000
_cell.length_c   1.000
_cell.angle_alpha   90.00
_cell.angle_beta   90.00
_cell.angle_gamma   90.00
#
_symmetry.space_group_name_H-M   'P 1'
#
loop_
_entity.id
_entity.type
_entity.pdbx_description
1 polymer ?
#
loop_
_entity_poly.entity_id
_entity_poly.type
_entity_poly.pdbx_seq_one_letter_code
_entity_poly.pdbx_strand_id
1 'polypeptide(L)'
;MSDAKPFTLGIEEEFQLIDPETRDLRSHVQYLLDDDHTLADQLKPELHQSVIEVGTNICPDIQAARREMVALRRDLSKLAARNGLTIAAAGTHPFAHWRDQLITDNQRYAEIVEDLQQIARANLIFGLHVHVGIEDRELAIHIMNAARYFLPHIFALSTNSPFWQGQNTGLKSFRSKVFDRFPRTGIPDHFTSLSEYENYIKLLIKTRCIDNAKKIWWDIRMHPFFNTLEYRICDVPMRVDETIALAALIQAVTVKLYKLIRQNLGFRLYRRLLLNENKWRAARHGISGKLIDFGKQEEVDCVALIHELLAFIDDVVDELGSREEIEYIHQILRAGTGADRQIAVFQATNDVRSVVDFIVQEMIRDLERDAGCPVDFRVSETPIFLSERLTRELIAAAHEVLAAVTSEEYLRQAGRAVPPHLNVPGDEGHTVFLQVDFAIVRGEDGELEPQLIELQGFPSLYGFQWQVEREYRSHFPAIPDGWLPYFGGLTSETYPDVLREAIVADADPETVVLLEIDPEHQKTRIDFHVTRRLLGIPIVDAREVIERNGRLFYPRPLAHLPPGPRGRNLGGASQLVSQDQQVLAAVHPQPLLSAGLARKRSERVSHGPGELRSEAALLLRRPGGGARPQPGAPALIAESREFHPPAPGRLRPVRRDPGRARQGRGPHDVHLEGPPPADQQPRAHEQGDDDGGRLQQGKDLDRRVPGVSCAAGVIRKCRACVIGVLVMMAQPKPARWAGFVKRF
;
A
#
# COMPACT_ATOMS: atom_id res chain seq x y z
N MET A 1 22.97 -36.49 -12.37
CA MET A 1 23.21 -35.33 -11.49
C MET A 1 22.27 -34.25 -11.95
N SER A 2 21.63 -33.52 -11.03
CA SER A 2 20.64 -32.48 -11.37
C SER A 2 21.34 -31.16 -11.71
N ASP A 3 20.93 -30.50 -12.79
CA ASP A 3 21.39 -29.15 -13.17
C ASP A 3 20.74 -28.07 -12.29
N ALA A 4 20.86 -28.21 -10.97
CA ALA A 4 20.37 -27.24 -10.00
C ALA A 4 21.34 -26.04 -9.93
N LYS A 5 20.81 -24.81 -9.98
CA LYS A 5 21.57 -23.63 -9.53
C LYS A 5 21.94 -23.84 -8.05
N PRO A 6 23.19 -23.58 -7.63
CA PRO A 6 23.51 -23.53 -6.21
C PRO A 6 22.81 -22.32 -5.55
N PHE A 7 22.51 -22.42 -4.24
CA PHE A 7 21.87 -21.36 -3.45
C PHE A 7 20.49 -20.91 -3.92
N THR A 8 19.73 -21.81 -4.56
CA THR A 8 18.28 -21.66 -4.76
C THR A 8 17.54 -21.33 -3.46
N LEU A 9 16.40 -20.67 -3.57
CA LEU A 9 15.56 -20.28 -2.44
C LEU A 9 14.27 -21.11 -2.39
N GLY A 10 13.76 -21.31 -1.19
CA GLY A 10 12.36 -21.65 -0.93
C GLY A 10 11.87 -20.84 0.26
N ILE A 11 10.73 -20.17 0.15
CA ILE A 11 10.17 -19.32 1.21
C ILE A 11 8.83 -19.91 1.66
N GLU A 12 8.65 -20.07 2.97
CA GLU A 12 7.37 -20.44 3.58
C GLU A 12 6.90 -19.34 4.54
N GLU A 13 5.63 -18.95 4.46
CA GLU A 13 4.99 -17.98 5.35
C GLU A 13 3.72 -18.55 5.97
N GLU A 14 3.61 -18.49 7.30
CA GLU A 14 2.42 -18.88 8.06
C GLU A 14 1.49 -17.65 8.21
N PHE A 15 0.26 -17.71 7.68
CA PHE A 15 -0.74 -16.62 7.72
C PHE A 15 -1.87 -16.87 8.72
N GLN A 16 -2.38 -15.76 9.29
CA GLN A 16 -3.57 -15.71 10.15
C GLN A 16 -4.84 -15.62 9.30
N LEU A 17 -5.80 -16.54 9.48
CA LEU A 17 -7.16 -16.43 8.93
C LEU A 17 -8.05 -15.65 9.91
N ILE A 18 -8.46 -14.44 9.54
CA ILE A 18 -9.21 -13.50 10.39
C ILE A 18 -10.63 -13.28 9.90
N ASP A 19 -11.56 -13.19 10.84
CA ASP A 19 -12.94 -12.76 10.64
C ASP A 19 -13.04 -11.21 10.59
N PRO A 20 -13.46 -10.59 9.47
CA PRO A 20 -13.47 -9.14 9.32
C PRO A 20 -14.50 -8.39 10.18
N GLU A 21 -15.44 -9.07 10.84
CA GLU A 21 -16.36 -8.45 11.79
C GLU A 21 -15.79 -8.50 13.22
N THR A 22 -15.36 -9.67 13.68
CA THR A 22 -14.89 -9.84 15.07
C THR A 22 -13.46 -9.34 15.31
N ARG A 23 -12.62 -9.30 14.26
CA ARG A 23 -11.15 -9.19 14.31
C ARG A 23 -10.45 -10.37 15.00
N ASP A 24 -11.12 -11.49 15.21
CA ASP A 24 -10.52 -12.69 15.80
C ASP A 24 -10.18 -13.75 14.75
N LEU A 25 -9.36 -14.73 15.14
CA LEU A 25 -9.00 -15.86 14.29
C LEU A 25 -10.18 -16.79 14.06
N ARG A 26 -10.32 -17.29 12.83
CA ARG A 26 -11.39 -18.22 12.44
C ARG A 26 -10.82 -19.53 11.92
N SER A 27 -11.24 -20.63 12.55
CA SER A 27 -10.90 -21.99 12.11
C SER A 27 -11.67 -22.33 10.83
N HIS A 28 -11.00 -22.30 9.68
CA HIS A 28 -11.65 -22.49 8.37
C HIS A 28 -10.77 -23.08 7.25
N VAL A 29 -9.50 -23.38 7.53
CA VAL A 29 -8.51 -23.79 6.49
C VAL A 29 -8.98 -24.92 5.56
N GLN A 30 -9.74 -25.89 6.08
CA GLN A 30 -10.16 -27.06 5.31
C GLN A 30 -11.05 -26.67 4.10
N TYR A 31 -12.01 -25.77 4.29
CA TYR A 31 -12.92 -25.33 3.23
C TYR A 31 -12.20 -24.51 2.14
N LEU A 32 -11.10 -23.81 2.50
CA LEU A 32 -10.29 -23.06 1.53
C LEU A 32 -9.52 -24.00 0.59
N LEU A 33 -9.11 -25.18 1.06
CA LEU A 33 -8.36 -26.17 0.28
C LEU A 33 -9.25 -26.95 -0.70
N ASP A 34 -10.53 -27.16 -0.34
CA ASP A 34 -11.50 -27.84 -1.19
C ASP A 34 -12.01 -26.95 -2.35
N ASP A 35 -11.94 -25.62 -2.21
CA ASP A 35 -12.55 -24.62 -3.13
C ASP A 35 -11.63 -24.17 -4.30
N ASP A 36 -10.30 -24.29 -4.20
CA ASP A 36 -9.39 -23.89 -5.28
C ASP A 36 -8.17 -24.83 -5.46
N HIS A 37 -8.32 -25.80 -6.36
CA HIS A 37 -7.25 -26.76 -6.68
C HIS A 37 -6.02 -26.13 -7.35
N THR A 38 -6.03 -24.85 -7.77
CA THR A 38 -4.88 -24.24 -8.46
C THR A 38 -3.71 -23.89 -7.53
N LEU A 39 -3.96 -23.83 -6.22
CA LEU A 39 -2.97 -23.53 -5.19
C LEU A 39 -2.66 -24.73 -4.26
N ALA A 40 -3.27 -25.90 -4.51
CA ALA A 40 -3.31 -27.01 -3.55
C ALA A 40 -1.93 -27.59 -3.17
N ASP A 41 -0.94 -27.56 -4.07
CA ASP A 41 0.43 -28.02 -3.77
C ASP A 41 1.26 -26.97 -2.99
N GLN A 42 0.81 -25.71 -2.96
CA GLN A 42 1.53 -24.57 -2.33
C GLN A 42 0.88 -24.09 -1.02
N LEU A 43 -0.38 -24.45 -0.77
CA LEU A 43 -1.09 -24.21 0.49
C LEU A 43 -1.02 -25.45 1.39
N LYS A 44 -0.52 -25.31 2.63
CA LYS A 44 -0.49 -26.39 3.61
C LYS A 44 -1.29 -26.01 4.87
N PRO A 45 -2.17 -26.88 5.38
CA PRO A 45 -2.84 -26.66 6.66
C PRO A 45 -1.91 -27.06 7.81
N GLU A 46 -1.63 -26.10 8.70
CA GLU A 46 -0.78 -26.31 9.87
C GLU A 46 -1.57 -26.81 11.09
N LEU A 47 -0.90 -26.95 12.25
CA LEU A 47 -1.45 -27.52 13.49
C LEU A 47 -2.83 -26.98 13.90
N HIS A 48 -3.08 -25.68 13.73
CA HIS A 48 -4.36 -25.03 14.06
C HIS A 48 -5.09 -24.58 12.78
N GLN A 49 -6.41 -24.75 12.74
CA GLN A 49 -7.25 -24.51 11.54
C GLN A 49 -7.40 -23.02 11.14
N SER A 50 -6.83 -22.11 11.92
CA SER A 50 -6.74 -20.67 11.66
C SER A 50 -5.35 -20.23 11.16
N VAL A 51 -4.44 -21.20 10.98
CA VAL A 51 -3.12 -21.04 10.37
C VAL A 51 -3.15 -21.64 8.97
N ILE A 52 -2.64 -20.92 7.98
CA ILE A 52 -2.41 -21.46 6.64
C ILE A 52 -0.99 -21.11 6.17
N GLU A 53 -0.22 -22.13 5.78
CA GLU A 53 1.13 -21.95 5.27
C GLU A 53 1.09 -21.81 3.74
N VAL A 54 1.71 -20.77 3.19
CA VAL A 54 2.06 -20.71 1.75
C VAL A 54 3.54 -21.02 1.58
N GLY A 55 3.90 -21.84 0.59
CA GLY A 55 5.28 -22.13 0.21
C GLY A 55 5.56 -21.84 -1.26
N THR A 56 6.68 -21.17 -1.57
CA THR A 56 7.17 -21.08 -2.96
C THR A 56 7.63 -22.44 -3.48
N ASN A 57 7.67 -22.57 -4.81
CA ASN A 57 8.53 -23.52 -5.48
C ASN A 57 10.01 -23.21 -5.23
N ILE A 58 10.91 -24.02 -5.79
CA ILE A 58 12.36 -23.80 -5.71
C ILE A 58 12.75 -22.63 -6.64
N CYS A 59 12.92 -21.45 -6.08
CA CYS A 59 13.24 -20.23 -6.82
C CYS A 59 14.75 -20.19 -7.19
N PRO A 60 15.12 -19.87 -8.45
CA PRO A 60 16.51 -19.77 -8.91
C PRO A 60 17.26 -18.50 -8.49
N ASP A 61 16.55 -17.50 -7.98
CA ASP A 61 17.04 -16.17 -7.60
C ASP A 61 15.98 -15.44 -6.75
N ILE A 62 16.37 -14.34 -6.11
CA ILE A 62 15.47 -13.58 -5.23
C ILE A 62 14.32 -12.91 -5.99
N GLN A 63 14.53 -12.50 -7.24
CA GLN A 63 13.47 -11.91 -8.06
C GLN A 63 12.40 -12.92 -8.49
N ALA A 64 12.77 -14.20 -8.68
CA ALA A 64 11.78 -15.28 -8.81
C ALA A 64 10.96 -15.45 -7.51
N ALA A 65 11.63 -15.50 -6.35
CA ALA A 65 10.94 -15.57 -5.06
C ALA A 65 10.01 -14.37 -4.82
N ARG A 66 10.43 -13.16 -5.18
CA ARG A 66 9.62 -11.93 -5.12
C ARG A 66 8.34 -12.05 -5.96
N ARG A 67 8.45 -12.47 -7.23
CA ARG A 67 7.28 -12.66 -8.12
C ARG A 67 6.31 -13.71 -7.57
N GLU A 68 6.84 -14.81 -7.04
CA GLU A 68 6.04 -15.92 -6.53
C GLU A 68 5.36 -15.59 -5.20
N MET A 69 6.06 -14.97 -4.24
CA MET A 69 5.47 -14.53 -2.97
C MET A 69 4.36 -13.48 -3.17
N VAL A 70 4.52 -12.55 -4.12
CA VAL A 70 3.44 -11.61 -4.50
C VAL A 70 2.22 -12.34 -5.05
N ALA A 71 2.41 -13.36 -5.89
CA ALA A 71 1.31 -14.16 -6.42
C ALA A 71 0.60 -14.96 -5.31
N LEU A 72 1.35 -15.67 -4.46
CA LEU A 72 0.81 -16.46 -3.34
C LEU A 72 0.01 -15.59 -2.36
N ARG A 73 0.58 -14.47 -1.88
CA ARG A 73 -0.11 -13.53 -0.98
C ARG A 73 -1.40 -12.98 -1.61
N ARG A 74 -1.34 -12.59 -2.89
CA ARG A 74 -2.49 -12.08 -3.66
C ARG A 74 -3.61 -13.12 -3.79
N ASP A 75 -3.27 -14.35 -4.14
CA ASP A 75 -4.28 -15.36 -4.48
C ASP A 75 -4.84 -16.06 -3.23
N LEU A 76 -4.03 -16.21 -2.17
CA LEU A 76 -4.52 -16.51 -0.82
C LEU A 76 -5.51 -15.43 -0.32
N SER A 77 -5.20 -14.14 -0.51
CA SER A 77 -6.09 -13.05 -0.11
C SER A 77 -7.45 -13.12 -0.83
N LYS A 78 -7.47 -13.42 -2.14
CA LYS A 78 -8.70 -13.68 -2.90
C LYS A 78 -9.48 -14.88 -2.36
N LEU A 79 -8.80 -15.99 -2.04
CA LEU A 79 -9.40 -17.23 -1.55
C LEU A 79 -10.06 -17.02 -0.17
N ALA A 80 -9.39 -16.29 0.72
CA ALA A 80 -9.96 -15.84 1.98
C ALA A 80 -11.19 -14.93 1.77
N ALA A 81 -11.08 -13.93 0.89
CA ALA A 81 -12.16 -12.98 0.62
C ALA A 81 -13.42 -13.63 0.03
N ARG A 82 -13.28 -14.64 -0.86
CA ARG A 82 -14.42 -15.45 -1.36
C ARG A 82 -15.22 -16.10 -0.23
N ASN A 83 -14.51 -16.52 0.82
CA ASN A 83 -15.08 -17.20 1.99
C ASN A 83 -15.43 -16.24 3.15
N GLY A 84 -15.44 -14.93 2.89
CA GLY A 84 -15.79 -13.89 3.86
C GLY A 84 -14.72 -13.60 4.91
N LEU A 85 -13.47 -14.00 4.65
CA LEU A 85 -12.33 -13.86 5.55
C LEU A 85 -11.32 -12.84 5.02
N THR A 86 -10.38 -12.45 5.87
CA THR A 86 -9.16 -11.73 5.48
C THR A 86 -7.91 -12.43 6.03
N ILE A 87 -6.74 -12.08 5.50
CA ILE A 87 -5.45 -12.59 5.97
C ILE A 87 -4.64 -11.52 6.70
N ALA A 88 -3.79 -11.96 7.62
CA ALA A 88 -2.89 -11.10 8.38
C ALA A 88 -1.53 -11.78 8.63
N ALA A 89 -0.48 -10.96 8.70
CA ALA A 89 0.91 -11.39 8.92
C ALA A 89 1.53 -10.70 10.13
N ALA A 90 1.46 -11.38 11.29
CA ALA A 90 2.16 -11.03 12.52
C ALA A 90 2.53 -12.32 13.27
N GLY A 91 3.64 -12.33 14.01
CA GLY A 91 4.17 -13.57 14.61
C GLY A 91 3.27 -14.21 15.67
N THR A 92 2.31 -13.46 16.17
CA THR A 92 1.19 -13.85 17.04
C THR A 92 -0.05 -13.06 16.64
N HIS A 93 -1.25 -13.60 16.88
CA HIS A 93 -2.47 -12.77 16.78
C HIS A 93 -2.59 -11.89 18.05
N PRO A 94 -2.85 -10.57 17.95
CA PRO A 94 -2.78 -9.66 19.08
C PRO A 94 -3.65 -10.02 20.30
N PHE A 95 -4.86 -10.57 20.07
CA PHE A 95 -5.79 -10.90 21.15
C PHE A 95 -6.41 -12.30 21.14
N ALA A 96 -6.12 -13.14 20.13
CA ALA A 96 -6.78 -14.44 20.02
C ALA A 96 -6.42 -15.35 21.19
N HIS A 97 -7.37 -16.18 21.60
CA HIS A 97 -7.19 -17.09 22.72
C HIS A 97 -6.99 -18.53 22.23
N TRP A 98 -5.83 -19.12 22.53
CA TRP A 98 -5.41 -20.42 21.97
C TRP A 98 -6.29 -21.62 22.34
N ARG A 99 -7.09 -21.54 23.40
CA ARG A 99 -8.04 -22.62 23.76
C ARG A 99 -9.24 -22.69 22.82
N ASP A 100 -9.46 -21.63 22.05
CA ASP A 100 -10.67 -21.39 21.29
C ASP A 100 -10.43 -21.71 19.80
N GLN A 101 -9.20 -22.13 19.47
CA GLN A 101 -8.72 -22.49 18.14
C GLN A 101 -8.78 -24.01 17.94
N LEU A 102 -9.35 -24.46 16.82
CA LEU A 102 -9.44 -25.88 16.50
C LEU A 102 -8.10 -26.41 15.97
N ILE A 103 -7.78 -27.66 16.34
CA ILE A 103 -6.66 -28.41 15.78
C ILE A 103 -7.09 -28.98 14.41
N THR A 104 -6.19 -28.95 13.43
CA THR A 104 -6.43 -29.54 12.10
C THR A 104 -6.51 -31.06 12.19
N ASP A 105 -7.51 -31.67 11.53
CA ASP A 105 -7.73 -33.12 11.59
C ASP A 105 -6.65 -33.86 10.78
N ASN A 106 -5.58 -34.26 11.47
CA ASN A 106 -4.45 -34.96 10.89
C ASN A 106 -3.79 -35.83 11.97
N GLN A 107 -3.54 -37.10 11.64
CA GLN A 107 -2.90 -38.08 12.54
C GLN A 107 -1.59 -37.56 13.16
N ARG A 108 -0.74 -36.88 12.38
CA ARG A 108 0.53 -36.31 12.85
C ARG A 108 0.32 -35.18 13.86
N TYR A 109 -0.73 -34.39 13.71
CA TYR A 109 -1.07 -33.31 14.63
C TYR A 109 -1.72 -33.85 15.92
N ALA A 110 -2.58 -34.87 15.81
CA ALA A 110 -3.11 -35.60 16.96
C ALA A 110 -1.98 -36.18 17.83
N GLU A 111 -0.98 -36.84 17.21
CA GLU A 111 0.21 -37.34 17.91
C GLU A 111 1.03 -36.24 18.59
N ILE A 112 1.24 -35.09 17.94
CA ILE A 112 1.96 -33.95 18.55
C ILE A 112 1.18 -33.35 19.73
N VAL A 113 -0.15 -33.31 19.64
CA VAL A 113 -1.03 -32.84 20.72
C VAL A 113 -1.05 -33.82 21.89
N GLU A 114 -0.91 -35.13 21.65
CA GLU A 114 -0.80 -36.13 22.72
C GLU A 114 0.60 -36.15 23.36
N ASP A 115 1.67 -36.04 22.55
CA ASP A 115 3.07 -35.94 22.99
C ASP A 115 3.32 -34.72 23.91
N LEU A 116 2.78 -33.55 23.55
CA LEU A 116 3.13 -32.25 24.15
C LEU A 116 1.99 -31.57 24.91
N GLN A 117 0.79 -32.13 24.87
CA GLN A 117 -0.40 -31.71 25.60
C GLN A 117 -0.72 -30.21 25.53
N GLN A 118 -0.58 -29.46 26.62
CA GLN A 118 -0.93 -28.03 26.65
C GLN A 118 0.06 -27.17 25.84
N ILE A 119 1.30 -27.64 25.65
CA ILE A 119 2.34 -26.91 24.95
C ILE A 119 2.02 -26.83 23.45
N ALA A 120 1.61 -27.95 22.84
CA ALA A 120 1.13 -27.96 21.45
C ALA A 120 -0.16 -27.14 21.26
N ARG A 121 -1.16 -27.31 22.13
CA ARG A 121 -2.43 -26.57 22.02
C ARG A 121 -2.25 -25.05 22.12
N ALA A 122 -1.23 -24.58 22.85
CA ALA A 122 -0.90 -23.16 22.96
C ALA A 122 0.00 -22.60 21.83
N ASN A 123 0.39 -23.41 20.84
CA ASN A 123 1.35 -23.04 19.78
C ASN A 123 0.76 -22.17 18.65
N LEU A 124 0.04 -21.11 19.01
CA LEU A 124 -0.63 -20.22 18.07
C LEU A 124 0.32 -19.11 17.56
N ILE A 125 1.25 -19.49 16.69
CA ILE A 125 2.35 -18.64 16.20
C ILE A 125 2.49 -18.70 14.68
N PHE A 126 3.17 -17.71 14.11
CA PHE A 126 3.26 -17.49 12.67
C PHE A 126 4.69 -17.06 12.25
N GLY A 127 5.35 -17.87 11.46
CA GLY A 127 6.75 -17.75 11.06
C GLY A 127 6.97 -17.39 9.60
N LEU A 128 8.19 -16.93 9.34
CA LEU A 128 8.83 -16.97 8.04
C LEU A 128 9.94 -18.03 8.08
N HIS A 129 9.89 -19.00 7.17
CA HIS A 129 10.99 -19.95 6.93
C HIS A 129 11.67 -19.64 5.60
N VAL A 130 12.99 -19.70 5.58
CA VAL A 130 13.79 -19.52 4.35
C VAL A 130 14.75 -20.70 4.20
N HIS A 131 14.55 -21.47 3.13
CA HIS A 131 15.46 -22.50 2.66
C HIS A 131 16.47 -21.91 1.69
N VAL A 132 17.75 -22.25 1.86
CA VAL A 132 18.83 -21.97 0.90
C VAL A 132 19.47 -23.28 0.46
N GLY A 133 19.50 -23.54 -0.85
CA GLY A 133 20.02 -24.76 -1.46
C GLY A 133 21.54 -24.94 -1.29
N ILE A 134 21.96 -26.05 -0.69
CA ILE A 134 23.37 -26.42 -0.50
C ILE A 134 23.52 -27.92 -0.74
N GLU A 135 24.13 -28.29 -1.85
CA GLU A 135 24.25 -29.70 -2.29
C GLU A 135 25.14 -30.55 -1.39
N ASP A 136 26.22 -29.95 -0.86
CA ASP A 136 27.18 -30.63 0.03
C ASP A 136 26.74 -30.50 1.50
N ARG A 137 26.39 -31.64 2.11
CA ARG A 137 25.92 -31.72 3.50
C ARG A 137 27.03 -31.60 4.56
N GLU A 138 28.29 -31.87 4.22
CA GLU A 138 29.43 -31.57 5.12
C GLU A 138 29.69 -30.05 5.11
N LEU A 139 29.63 -29.41 3.94
CA LEU A 139 29.73 -27.96 3.85
C LEU A 139 28.53 -27.26 4.53
N ALA A 140 27.32 -27.83 4.41
CA ALA A 140 26.13 -27.31 5.09
C ALA A 140 26.25 -27.33 6.62
N ILE A 141 26.85 -28.34 7.26
CA ILE A 141 27.03 -28.32 8.72
C ILE A 141 28.03 -27.23 9.15
N HIS A 142 29.10 -27.00 8.37
CA HIS A 142 30.06 -25.92 8.66
C HIS A 142 29.44 -24.52 8.49
N ILE A 143 28.63 -24.32 7.44
CA ILE A 143 27.88 -23.06 7.25
C ILE A 143 26.85 -22.88 8.37
N MET A 144 26.09 -23.92 8.74
CA MET A 144 25.12 -23.86 9.85
C MET A 144 25.78 -23.45 11.17
N ASN A 145 26.94 -24.03 11.49
CA ASN A 145 27.69 -23.73 12.71
C ASN A 145 28.06 -22.24 12.84
N ALA A 146 28.41 -21.60 11.72
CA ALA A 146 28.74 -20.17 11.64
C ALA A 146 27.49 -19.28 11.56
N ALA A 147 26.48 -19.67 10.78
CA ALA A 147 25.22 -18.96 10.58
C ALA A 147 24.51 -18.63 11.91
N ARG A 148 24.66 -19.51 12.92
CA ARG A 148 24.18 -19.33 14.31
C ARG A 148 24.52 -17.97 14.93
N TYR A 149 25.65 -17.34 14.56
CA TYR A 149 26.01 -16.00 15.05
C TYR A 149 25.10 -14.88 14.49
N PHE A 150 24.64 -15.04 13.25
CA PHE A 150 23.88 -14.02 12.53
C PHE A 150 22.38 -14.07 12.86
N LEU A 151 21.87 -15.21 13.34
CA LEU A 151 20.46 -15.40 13.67
C LEU A 151 19.85 -14.29 14.54
N PRO A 152 20.48 -13.80 15.63
CA PRO A 152 19.89 -12.72 16.43
C PRO A 152 19.77 -11.38 15.71
N HIS A 153 20.64 -11.10 14.73
CA HIS A 153 20.62 -9.87 13.94
C HIS A 153 19.47 -9.90 12.92
N ILE A 154 19.34 -11.02 12.21
CA ILE A 154 18.23 -11.31 11.29
C ILE A 154 16.89 -11.31 12.06
N PHE A 155 16.87 -11.93 13.23
CA PHE A 155 15.69 -11.99 14.10
C PHE A 155 15.26 -10.61 14.60
N ALA A 156 16.19 -9.74 15.00
CA ALA A 156 15.89 -8.38 15.44
C ALA A 156 15.13 -7.58 14.36
N LEU A 157 15.56 -7.67 13.09
CA LEU A 157 14.88 -7.09 11.92
C LEU A 157 13.48 -7.66 11.71
N SER A 158 13.30 -8.98 11.88
CA SER A 158 12.02 -9.67 11.66
C SER A 158 10.95 -9.46 12.73
N THR A 159 11.25 -8.79 13.85
CA THR A 159 10.36 -8.78 15.03
C THR A 159 8.96 -8.23 14.72
N ASN A 160 7.91 -9.06 14.91
CA ASN A 160 6.54 -8.74 14.51
C ASN A 160 5.47 -9.39 15.43
N SER A 161 5.78 -9.62 16.71
CA SER A 161 4.84 -10.22 17.68
C SER A 161 4.90 -9.61 19.10
N PRO A 162 4.61 -8.32 19.28
CA PRO A 162 4.63 -7.68 20.60
C PRO A 162 3.40 -7.98 21.48
N PHE A 163 2.28 -8.43 20.90
CA PHE A 163 1.01 -8.68 21.61
C PHE A 163 0.71 -10.18 21.77
N TRP A 164 0.07 -10.54 22.88
CA TRP A 164 -0.40 -11.90 23.15
C TRP A 164 -1.61 -11.88 24.09
N GLN A 165 -2.69 -12.59 23.74
CA GLN A 165 -3.92 -12.70 24.54
C GLN A 165 -4.46 -11.35 25.05
N GLY A 166 -4.35 -10.29 24.23
CA GLY A 166 -4.86 -8.95 24.50
C GLY A 166 -3.90 -8.05 25.29
N GLN A 167 -2.72 -8.53 25.63
CA GLN A 167 -1.72 -7.79 26.41
C GLN A 167 -0.52 -7.39 25.54
N ASN A 168 -0.03 -6.16 25.71
CA ASN A 168 1.32 -5.80 25.29
C ASN A 168 2.31 -6.56 26.18
N THR A 169 3.07 -7.47 25.59
CA THR A 169 3.97 -8.37 26.34
C THR A 169 5.25 -7.69 26.84
N GLY A 170 5.51 -6.47 26.37
CA GLY A 170 6.78 -5.77 26.55
C GLY A 170 7.93 -6.33 25.70
N LEU A 171 7.71 -7.39 24.91
CA LEU A 171 8.66 -7.89 23.92
C LEU A 171 8.36 -7.32 22.52
N LYS A 172 9.28 -7.53 21.58
CA LYS A 172 9.10 -7.27 20.13
C LYS A 172 8.80 -8.56 19.36
N SER A 173 9.33 -9.71 19.80
CA SER A 173 8.86 -11.04 19.37
C SER A 173 8.52 -11.92 20.56
N PHE A 174 7.22 -12.11 20.79
CA PHE A 174 6.67 -13.07 21.76
C PHE A 174 6.47 -14.46 21.16
N ARG A 175 6.38 -14.60 19.82
CA ARG A 175 6.40 -15.90 19.10
C ARG A 175 7.49 -16.81 19.65
N SER A 176 8.70 -16.27 19.79
CA SER A 176 9.84 -17.00 20.35
C SER A 176 9.58 -17.57 21.75
N LYS A 177 8.83 -16.88 22.62
CA LYS A 177 8.52 -17.30 24.01
C LYS A 177 7.35 -18.28 24.13
N VAL A 178 6.50 -18.36 23.10
CA VAL A 178 5.56 -19.48 22.95
C VAL A 178 6.34 -20.73 22.56
N PHE A 179 7.23 -20.62 21.57
CA PHE A 179 7.96 -21.74 20.99
C PHE A 179 9.09 -22.31 21.88
N ASP A 180 9.75 -21.49 22.71
CA ASP A 180 10.79 -21.93 23.66
C ASP A 180 10.30 -23.02 24.66
N ARG A 181 8.98 -23.28 24.72
CA ARG A 181 8.36 -24.35 25.53
C ARG A 181 8.44 -25.74 24.89
N PHE A 182 8.59 -25.84 23.56
CA PHE A 182 8.73 -27.12 22.87
C PHE A 182 10.13 -27.72 23.13
N PRO A 183 10.25 -29.05 23.26
CA PRO A 183 11.56 -29.69 23.37
C PRO A 183 12.33 -29.57 22.04
N ARG A 184 13.65 -29.35 22.12
CA ARG A 184 14.57 -29.24 20.96
C ARG A 184 14.31 -28.02 20.05
N THR A 185 13.98 -26.88 20.64
CA THR A 185 13.86 -25.56 19.98
C THR A 185 15.08 -24.66 20.16
N GLY A 186 15.07 -23.51 19.51
CA GLY A 186 16.06 -22.44 19.65
C GLY A 186 17.31 -22.64 18.77
N ILE A 187 18.30 -21.77 18.94
CA ILE A 187 19.59 -21.84 18.23
C ILE A 187 20.20 -23.22 18.48
N PRO A 188 20.64 -23.97 17.46
CA PRO A 188 21.22 -25.30 17.66
C PRO A 188 22.52 -25.23 18.45
N ASP A 189 22.96 -26.37 18.98
CA ASP A 189 24.33 -26.54 19.43
C ASP A 189 25.30 -26.72 18.25
N HIS A 190 26.60 -26.70 18.54
CA HIS A 190 27.65 -26.85 17.54
C HIS A 190 27.97 -28.34 17.31
N PHE A 191 28.09 -28.75 16.05
CA PHE A 191 28.51 -30.10 15.67
C PHE A 191 29.83 -30.06 14.90
N THR A 192 30.81 -30.87 15.30
CA THR A 192 32.14 -30.92 14.68
C THR A 192 32.15 -31.46 13.25
N SER A 193 31.15 -32.26 12.88
CA SER A 193 31.03 -32.95 11.59
C SER A 193 29.58 -33.33 11.29
N LEU A 194 29.26 -33.65 10.02
CA LEU A 194 27.95 -34.21 9.66
C LEU A 194 27.71 -35.54 10.38
N SER A 195 28.77 -36.35 10.55
CA SER A 195 28.71 -37.62 11.27
C SER A 195 28.26 -37.46 12.73
N GLU A 196 28.69 -36.41 13.44
CA GLU A 196 28.21 -36.12 14.81
C GLU A 196 26.72 -35.75 14.82
N TYR A 197 26.31 -34.85 13.92
CA TYR A 197 24.90 -34.44 13.75
C TYR A 197 23.98 -35.62 13.42
N GLU A 198 24.39 -36.48 12.48
CA GLU A 198 23.61 -37.66 12.15
C GLU A 198 23.57 -38.69 13.27
N ASN A 199 24.66 -38.86 14.03
CA ASN A 199 24.67 -39.75 15.19
C ASN A 199 23.77 -39.23 16.32
N TYR A 200 23.66 -37.92 16.51
CA TYR A 200 22.68 -37.29 17.39
C TYR A 200 21.23 -37.61 16.97
N ILE A 201 20.90 -37.48 15.67
CA ILE A 201 19.57 -37.85 15.14
C ILE A 201 19.30 -39.34 15.30
N LYS A 202 20.26 -40.20 14.90
CA LYS A 202 20.17 -41.66 15.01
C LYS A 202 19.96 -42.10 16.46
N LEU A 203 20.58 -41.41 17.43
CA LEU A 203 20.36 -41.64 18.86
C LEU A 203 18.93 -41.29 19.26
N LEU A 204 18.44 -40.08 18.96
CA LEU A 204 17.08 -39.64 19.32
C LEU A 204 15.98 -40.53 18.74
N ILE A 205 16.15 -41.03 17.52
CA ILE A 205 15.22 -41.99 16.89
C ILE A 205 15.32 -43.35 17.60
N LYS A 206 16.53 -43.86 17.84
CA LYS A 206 16.75 -45.14 18.55
C LYS A 206 16.19 -45.16 19.97
N THR A 207 16.21 -44.02 20.67
CA THR A 207 15.63 -43.86 22.02
C THR A 207 14.15 -43.43 22.00
N ARG A 208 13.51 -43.36 20.81
CA ARG A 208 12.10 -42.93 20.63
C ARG A 208 11.79 -41.53 21.17
N CYS A 209 12.79 -40.65 21.23
CA CYS A 209 12.59 -39.24 21.62
C CYS A 209 12.01 -38.39 20.47
N ILE A 210 12.17 -38.88 19.24
CA ILE A 210 11.50 -38.45 18.00
C ILE A 210 11.25 -39.70 17.14
N ASP A 211 10.24 -39.64 16.28
CA ASP A 211 10.02 -40.60 15.19
C ASP A 211 10.96 -40.30 14.00
N ASN A 212 11.08 -39.02 13.65
CA ASN A 212 11.97 -38.53 12.60
C ASN A 212 12.45 -37.09 12.88
N ALA A 213 13.45 -36.63 12.13
CA ALA A 213 14.10 -35.34 12.33
C ALA A 213 13.20 -34.09 12.13
N LYS A 214 11.98 -34.20 11.57
CA LYS A 214 11.01 -33.08 11.56
C LYS A 214 10.60 -32.63 12.97
N LYS A 215 10.67 -33.50 13.99
CA LYS A 215 10.45 -33.15 15.41
C LYS A 215 11.69 -32.48 16.08
N ILE A 216 12.61 -31.91 15.29
CA ILE A 216 13.69 -31.02 15.73
C ILE A 216 13.41 -29.63 15.16
N TRP A 217 13.17 -28.65 16.03
CA TRP A 217 12.58 -27.35 15.68
C TRP A 217 13.53 -26.18 15.99
N TRP A 218 14.76 -26.29 15.51
CA TRP A 218 15.80 -25.27 15.73
C TRP A 218 15.59 -24.01 14.90
N ASP A 219 16.14 -22.89 15.39
CA ASP A 219 16.13 -21.57 14.73
C ASP A 219 16.85 -21.59 13.36
N ILE A 220 17.77 -22.55 13.18
CA ILE A 220 18.32 -22.99 11.89
C ILE A 220 18.56 -24.50 11.93
N ARG A 221 18.32 -25.22 10.82
CA ARG A 221 18.67 -26.65 10.66
C ARG A 221 19.08 -27.00 9.23
N MET A 222 19.80 -28.11 9.05
CA MET A 222 19.83 -28.80 7.76
C MET A 222 18.53 -29.57 7.58
N HIS A 223 17.74 -29.27 6.54
CA HIS A 223 16.44 -29.91 6.37
C HIS A 223 16.61 -31.44 6.13
N PRO A 224 15.86 -32.31 6.83
CA PRO A 224 16.09 -33.76 6.76
C PRO A 224 15.78 -34.46 5.44
N PHE A 225 15.11 -33.81 4.48
CA PHE A 225 14.73 -34.42 3.18
C PHE A 225 15.13 -33.59 1.96
N PHE A 226 15.61 -32.35 2.14
CA PHE A 226 16.02 -31.45 1.07
C PHE A 226 17.42 -30.95 1.36
N ASN A 227 18.27 -30.86 0.34
CA ASN A 227 19.65 -30.35 0.46
C ASN A 227 19.63 -28.82 0.62
N THR A 228 19.19 -28.37 1.80
CA THR A 228 18.97 -26.95 2.14
C THR A 228 19.37 -26.68 3.59
N LEU A 229 19.89 -25.48 3.86
CA LEU A 229 19.81 -24.88 5.18
C LEU A 229 18.50 -24.11 5.32
N GLU A 230 17.79 -24.38 6.39
CA GLU A 230 16.46 -23.86 6.68
C GLU A 230 16.53 -22.96 7.91
N TYR A 231 16.29 -21.68 7.72
CA TYR A 231 16.24 -20.64 8.75
C TYR A 231 14.79 -20.46 9.20
N ARG A 232 14.51 -20.61 10.51
CA ARG A 232 13.13 -20.56 11.06
C ARG A 232 12.90 -19.52 12.16
N ILE A 233 13.92 -18.71 12.46
CA ILE A 233 13.90 -17.79 13.62
C ILE A 233 12.92 -16.62 13.47
N CYS A 234 12.62 -16.21 12.23
CA CYS A 234 11.84 -15.01 11.93
C CYS A 234 10.35 -15.16 12.32
N ASP A 235 9.78 -14.11 12.90
CA ASP A 235 8.32 -13.91 12.85
C ASP A 235 7.92 -13.66 11.38
N VAL A 236 6.68 -13.99 10.98
CA VAL A 236 6.19 -13.64 9.63
C VAL A 236 6.14 -12.10 9.48
N PRO A 237 6.75 -11.50 8.44
CA PRO A 237 6.71 -10.05 8.21
C PRO A 237 5.40 -9.55 7.60
N MET A 238 5.03 -8.30 7.89
CA MET A 238 3.84 -7.67 7.31
C MET A 238 3.98 -7.53 5.80
N ARG A 239 5.11 -6.95 5.35
CA ARG A 239 5.34 -6.62 3.94
C ARG A 239 6.03 -7.74 3.20
N VAL A 240 5.67 -7.92 1.94
CA VAL A 240 6.40 -8.83 1.05
C VAL A 240 7.86 -8.37 0.86
N ASP A 241 8.12 -7.06 0.86
CA ASP A 241 9.49 -6.51 0.81
C ASP A 241 10.31 -6.82 2.07
N GLU A 242 9.70 -6.84 3.26
CA GLU A 242 10.39 -7.25 4.49
C GLU A 242 10.79 -8.73 4.41
N THR A 243 9.88 -9.60 3.94
CA THR A 243 10.16 -11.02 3.70
C THR A 243 11.27 -11.23 2.68
N ILE A 244 11.20 -10.52 1.56
CA ILE A 244 12.16 -10.65 0.46
C ILE A 244 13.54 -10.08 0.83
N ALA A 245 13.60 -8.96 1.57
CA ALA A 245 14.85 -8.43 2.12
C ALA A 245 15.49 -9.38 3.15
N LEU A 246 14.69 -10.00 4.03
CA LEU A 246 15.17 -11.01 4.98
C LEU A 246 15.66 -12.28 4.27
N ALA A 247 14.97 -12.73 3.22
CA ALA A 247 15.40 -13.87 2.41
C ALA A 247 16.70 -13.58 1.64
N ALA A 248 16.84 -12.39 1.06
CA ALA A 248 18.08 -11.92 0.43
C ALA A 248 19.25 -11.89 1.43
N LEU A 249 19.03 -11.36 2.64
CA LEU A 249 20.03 -11.31 3.71
C LEU A 249 20.44 -12.72 4.16
N ILE A 250 19.49 -13.64 4.29
CA ILE A 250 19.73 -15.06 4.63
C ILE A 250 20.53 -15.77 3.51
N GLN A 251 20.22 -15.51 2.24
CA GLN A 251 20.96 -16.04 1.09
C GLN A 251 22.41 -15.51 1.10
N ALA A 252 22.58 -14.19 1.22
CA ALA A 252 23.88 -13.52 1.19
C ALA A 252 24.77 -13.95 2.37
N VAL A 253 24.25 -14.07 3.59
CA VAL A 253 25.00 -14.63 4.74
C VAL A 253 25.43 -16.07 4.48
N THR A 254 24.55 -16.91 3.92
CA THR A 254 24.85 -18.30 3.59
C THR A 254 25.96 -18.41 2.53
N VAL A 255 25.89 -17.59 1.49
CA VAL A 255 26.85 -17.55 0.38
C VAL A 255 28.18 -16.92 0.80
N LYS A 256 28.18 -15.89 1.65
CA LYS A 256 29.40 -15.31 2.23
C LYS A 256 30.16 -16.34 3.08
N LEU A 257 29.44 -17.10 3.91
CA LEU A 257 30.03 -18.17 4.71
C LEU A 257 30.58 -19.31 3.85
N TYR A 258 29.87 -19.70 2.78
CA TYR A 258 30.39 -20.61 1.76
C TYR A 258 31.69 -20.07 1.12
N LYS A 259 31.70 -18.81 0.68
CA LYS A 259 32.84 -18.15 0.00
C LYS A 259 34.08 -18.14 0.87
N LEU A 260 33.94 -17.86 2.17
CA LEU A 260 35.02 -17.96 3.16
C LEU A 260 35.56 -19.39 3.26
N ILE A 261 34.70 -20.40 3.44
CA ILE A 261 35.14 -21.80 3.58
C ILE A 261 35.87 -22.28 2.32
N ARG A 262 35.38 -21.90 1.13
CA ARG A 262 36.06 -22.21 -0.15
C ARG A 262 37.41 -21.51 -0.32
N GLN A 263 37.68 -20.44 0.44
CA GLN A 263 38.97 -19.76 0.50
C GLN A 263 39.89 -20.31 1.61
N ASN A 264 39.50 -21.40 2.30
CA ASN A 264 40.13 -21.91 3.52
C ASN A 264 40.12 -20.93 4.70
N LEU A 265 39.17 -19.99 4.70
CA LEU A 265 38.85 -19.10 5.81
C LEU A 265 37.62 -19.64 6.57
N GLY A 266 37.32 -19.04 7.72
CA GLY A 266 36.15 -19.40 8.51
C GLY A 266 35.68 -18.26 9.41
N PHE A 267 34.44 -18.33 9.86
CA PHE A 267 33.88 -17.38 10.81
C PHE A 267 34.07 -17.87 12.26
N ARG A 268 34.09 -16.94 13.24
CA ARG A 268 34.26 -17.28 14.66
C ARG A 268 33.05 -18.04 15.20
N LEU A 269 33.29 -19.21 15.78
CA LEU A 269 32.24 -20.06 16.34
C LEU A 269 32.02 -19.74 17.82
N TYR A 270 30.77 -19.42 18.19
CA TYR A 270 30.39 -19.06 19.56
C TYR A 270 29.49 -20.11 20.22
N ARG A 271 29.62 -20.21 21.55
CA ARG A 271 28.80 -21.09 22.39
C ARG A 271 27.33 -20.68 22.35
N ARG A 272 26.42 -21.66 22.29
CA ARG A 272 24.95 -21.45 22.25
C ARG A 272 24.45 -20.50 23.33
N LEU A 273 24.99 -20.64 24.55
CA LEU A 273 24.70 -19.78 25.70
C LEU A 273 24.87 -18.28 25.40
N LEU A 274 25.97 -17.88 24.74
CA LEU A 274 26.22 -16.48 24.38
C LEU A 274 25.26 -15.99 23.29
N LEU A 275 24.98 -16.85 22.29
CA LEU A 275 24.06 -16.53 21.21
C LEU A 275 22.61 -16.35 21.71
N ASN A 276 22.22 -17.08 22.76
CA ASN A 276 20.92 -16.94 23.41
C ASN A 276 20.75 -15.58 24.11
N GLU A 277 21.81 -14.97 24.66
CA GLU A 277 21.75 -13.60 25.21
C GLU A 277 21.39 -12.59 24.12
N ASN A 278 21.99 -12.71 22.94
CA ASN A 278 21.63 -11.87 21.79
C ASN A 278 20.23 -12.20 21.26
N LYS A 279 19.79 -13.48 21.24
CA LYS A 279 18.40 -13.84 20.91
C LYS A 279 17.40 -13.21 21.89
N TRP A 280 17.72 -13.17 23.19
CA TRP A 280 16.88 -12.53 24.20
C TRP A 280 16.84 -11.00 24.02
N ARG A 281 17.99 -10.34 23.84
CA ARG A 281 18.08 -8.90 23.56
C ARG A 281 17.27 -8.54 22.30
N ALA A 282 17.40 -9.31 21.22
CA ALA A 282 16.59 -9.16 20.01
C ALA A 282 15.08 -9.36 20.26
N ALA A 283 14.67 -10.45 20.93
CA ALA A 283 13.26 -10.71 21.26
C ALA A 283 12.63 -9.59 22.09
N ARG A 284 13.39 -9.00 23.04
CA ARG A 284 12.90 -7.99 23.98
C ARG A 284 12.91 -6.56 23.40
N HIS A 285 13.87 -6.22 22.54
CA HIS A 285 14.10 -4.82 22.13
C HIS A 285 14.07 -4.58 20.60
N GLY A 286 14.13 -5.63 19.78
CA GLY A 286 14.22 -5.50 18.32
C GLY A 286 15.45 -4.70 17.88
N ILE A 287 15.35 -4.01 16.74
CA ILE A 287 16.41 -3.14 16.22
C ILE A 287 16.72 -1.92 17.13
N SER A 288 15.77 -1.51 17.97
CA SER A 288 15.93 -0.43 18.96
C SER A 288 16.75 -0.85 20.19
N GLY A 289 17.24 -2.09 20.23
CA GLY A 289 18.07 -2.62 21.31
C GLY A 289 19.58 -2.57 21.05
N LYS A 290 20.32 -3.13 22.00
CA LYS A 290 21.74 -3.45 21.87
C LYS A 290 21.97 -4.95 21.91
N LEU A 291 22.86 -5.44 21.06
CA LEU A 291 23.37 -6.82 21.11
C LEU A 291 24.81 -6.80 21.68
N ILE A 292 25.30 -7.96 22.11
CA ILE A 292 26.67 -8.13 22.58
C ILE A 292 27.56 -8.39 21.36
N ASP A 293 28.60 -7.58 21.18
CA ASP A 293 29.72 -7.91 20.30
C ASP A 293 30.71 -8.79 21.08
N PHE A 294 30.79 -10.08 20.74
CA PHE A 294 31.66 -11.03 21.43
C PHE A 294 33.16 -10.86 21.11
N GLY A 295 33.51 -10.04 20.11
CA GLY A 295 34.88 -9.65 19.79
C GLY A 295 35.35 -8.44 20.59
N LYS A 296 34.50 -7.40 20.71
CA LYS A 296 34.73 -6.20 21.53
C LYS A 296 34.46 -6.45 23.03
N GLN A 297 33.66 -7.47 23.36
CA GLN A 297 33.18 -7.83 24.71
C GLN A 297 32.30 -6.77 25.38
N GLU A 298 31.60 -5.97 24.58
CA GLU A 298 30.71 -4.89 25.02
C GLU A 298 29.32 -5.00 24.38
N GLU A 299 28.39 -4.15 24.80
CA GLU A 299 27.08 -4.03 24.16
C GLU A 299 27.04 -2.86 23.16
N VAL A 300 26.72 -3.20 21.91
CA VAL A 300 26.72 -2.30 20.74
C VAL A 300 25.28 -2.19 20.21
N ASP A 301 24.91 -1.02 19.71
CA ASP A 301 23.58 -0.76 19.15
C ASP A 301 23.28 -1.71 17.99
N CYS A 302 22.09 -2.31 17.98
CA CYS A 302 21.74 -3.36 17.03
C CYS A 302 21.80 -2.86 15.57
N VAL A 303 21.41 -1.61 15.34
CA VAL A 303 21.53 -0.93 14.03
C VAL A 303 22.97 -0.89 13.53
N ALA A 304 23.94 -0.61 14.41
CA ALA A 304 25.35 -0.54 14.04
C ALA A 304 25.91 -1.94 13.68
N LEU A 305 25.55 -2.97 14.45
CA LEU A 305 25.92 -4.36 14.13
C LEU A 305 25.22 -4.89 12.85
N ILE A 306 24.04 -4.39 12.51
CA ILE A 306 23.39 -4.68 11.23
C ILE A 306 24.13 -3.98 10.08
N HIS A 307 24.61 -2.74 10.26
CA HIS A 307 25.49 -2.10 9.25
C HIS A 307 26.84 -2.84 9.11
N GLU A 308 27.46 -3.32 10.20
CA GLU A 308 28.64 -4.20 10.13
C GLU A 308 28.32 -5.52 9.38
N LEU A 309 27.12 -6.08 9.53
CA LEU A 309 26.66 -7.26 8.80
C LEU A 309 26.45 -7.00 7.31
N LEU A 310 25.83 -5.88 6.93
CA LEU A 310 25.66 -5.49 5.52
C LEU A 310 27.02 -5.32 4.82
N ALA A 311 27.96 -4.63 5.47
CA ALA A 311 29.34 -4.51 4.97
C ALA A 311 30.10 -5.84 4.91
N PHE A 312 29.73 -6.83 5.74
CA PHE A 312 30.34 -8.18 5.72
C PHE A 312 29.88 -9.03 4.52
N ILE A 313 28.65 -8.83 4.01
CA ILE A 313 28.10 -9.58 2.88
C ILE A 313 28.23 -8.88 1.52
N ASP A 314 28.63 -7.61 1.48
CA ASP A 314 28.61 -6.74 0.30
C ASP A 314 29.20 -7.37 -0.98
N ASP A 315 30.32 -8.08 -0.84
CA ASP A 315 31.05 -8.79 -1.90
C ASP A 315 30.35 -10.05 -2.46
N VAL A 316 29.14 -10.38 -2.01
CA VAL A 316 28.29 -11.42 -2.63
C VAL A 316 26.90 -10.90 -3.04
N VAL A 317 26.54 -9.67 -2.70
CA VAL A 317 25.19 -9.12 -2.98
C VAL A 317 24.97 -8.94 -4.49
N ASP A 318 25.94 -8.35 -5.20
CA ASP A 318 25.85 -8.19 -6.66
C ASP A 318 26.03 -9.51 -7.42
N GLU A 319 26.81 -10.46 -6.87
CA GLU A 319 26.94 -11.83 -7.43
C GLU A 319 25.62 -12.61 -7.37
N LEU A 320 24.76 -12.30 -6.39
CA LEU A 320 23.41 -12.84 -6.24
C LEU A 320 22.33 -11.99 -6.94
N GLY A 321 22.69 -10.80 -7.43
CA GLY A 321 21.75 -9.83 -8.00
C GLY A 321 20.74 -9.27 -7.00
N SER A 322 21.00 -9.34 -5.69
CA SER A 322 20.04 -9.03 -4.62
C SER A 322 20.19 -7.63 -4.02
N ARG A 323 20.86 -6.72 -4.73
CA ARG A 323 21.22 -5.37 -4.25
C ARG A 323 20.02 -4.54 -3.81
N GLU A 324 18.96 -4.50 -4.62
CA GLU A 324 17.74 -3.75 -4.33
C GLU A 324 17.03 -4.29 -3.09
N GLU A 325 16.92 -5.62 -2.97
CA GLU A 325 16.35 -6.29 -1.80
C GLU A 325 17.16 -6.05 -0.51
N ILE A 326 18.49 -6.00 -0.59
CA ILE A 326 19.36 -5.74 0.56
C ILE A 326 19.27 -4.27 1.02
N GLU A 327 19.18 -3.31 0.10
CA GLU A 327 18.99 -1.89 0.46
C GLU A 327 17.67 -1.63 1.22
N TYR A 328 16.65 -2.47 1.03
CA TYR A 328 15.40 -2.39 1.80
C TYR A 328 15.61 -2.64 3.32
N ILE A 329 16.69 -3.29 3.74
CA ILE A 329 17.07 -3.40 5.16
C ILE A 329 17.25 -1.99 5.77
N HIS A 330 17.80 -1.03 5.04
CA HIS A 330 17.89 0.36 5.49
C HIS A 330 16.52 1.04 5.61
N GLN A 331 15.47 0.56 4.92
CA GLN A 331 14.10 1.04 5.15
C GLN A 331 13.52 0.46 6.45
N ILE A 332 13.72 -0.82 6.75
CA ILE A 332 13.32 -1.43 8.03
C ILE A 332 13.99 -0.69 9.21
N LEU A 333 15.29 -0.39 9.09
CA LEU A 333 16.05 0.34 10.09
C LEU A 333 15.58 1.80 10.32
N ARG A 334 14.91 2.42 9.33
CA ARG A 334 14.36 3.78 9.43
C ARG A 334 12.90 3.81 9.89
N ALA A 335 12.09 2.84 9.45
CA ALA A 335 10.65 2.80 9.70
C ALA A 335 10.26 2.09 11.00
N GLY A 336 11.18 1.31 11.60
CA GLY A 336 10.85 0.37 12.66
C GLY A 336 10.30 -0.94 12.11
N THR A 337 10.45 -2.02 12.88
CA THR A 337 9.91 -3.34 12.50
C THR A 337 8.39 -3.39 12.64
N GLY A 338 7.74 -4.45 12.14
CA GLY A 338 6.31 -4.65 12.36
C GLY A 338 5.90 -4.54 13.83
N ALA A 339 6.75 -4.97 14.77
CA ALA A 339 6.51 -4.82 16.20
C ALA A 339 6.66 -3.37 16.73
N ASP A 340 7.50 -2.53 16.10
CA ASP A 340 7.52 -1.09 16.40
C ASP A 340 6.20 -0.44 15.94
N ARG A 341 5.77 -0.74 14.71
CA ARG A 341 4.55 -0.18 14.10
C ARG A 341 3.27 -0.61 14.85
N GLN A 342 3.14 -1.88 15.22
CA GLN A 342 2.01 -2.38 16.04
C GLN A 342 1.92 -1.66 17.39
N ILE A 343 3.06 -1.44 18.06
CA ILE A 343 3.09 -0.76 19.37
C ILE A 343 2.70 0.71 19.22
N ALA A 344 3.15 1.40 18.18
CA ALA A 344 2.77 2.79 17.92
C ALA A 344 1.25 2.95 17.71
N VAL A 345 0.61 2.04 16.97
CA VAL A 345 -0.85 2.02 16.79
C VAL A 345 -1.56 1.83 18.13
N PHE A 346 -1.15 0.83 18.93
CA PHE A 346 -1.74 0.60 20.25
C PHE A 346 -1.55 1.77 21.22
N GLN A 347 -0.41 2.49 21.14
CA GLN A 347 -0.18 3.69 21.94
C GLN A 347 -1.06 4.87 21.53
N ALA A 348 -1.46 4.94 20.26
CA ALA A 348 -2.37 5.98 19.75
C ALA A 348 -3.85 5.68 20.04
N THR A 349 -4.27 4.40 19.99
CA THR A 349 -5.69 4.00 20.15
C THR A 349 -6.06 3.47 21.53
N ASN A 350 -5.08 2.93 22.27
CA ASN A 350 -5.29 2.08 23.46
C ASN A 350 -6.26 0.90 23.22
N ASP A 351 -6.33 0.42 21.98
CA ASP A 351 -7.19 -0.70 21.56
C ASP A 351 -6.41 -1.71 20.71
N VAL A 352 -6.56 -2.99 21.08
CA VAL A 352 -5.89 -4.12 20.43
C VAL A 352 -6.60 -4.58 19.14
N ARG A 353 -7.88 -4.23 18.94
CA ARG A 353 -8.60 -4.50 17.67
C ARG A 353 -8.07 -3.60 16.56
N SER A 354 -7.82 -2.34 16.86
CA SER A 354 -7.13 -1.38 15.99
C SER A 354 -5.73 -1.82 15.55
N VAL A 355 -5.08 -2.73 16.30
CA VAL A 355 -3.81 -3.38 15.92
C VAL A 355 -4.06 -4.53 14.93
N VAL A 356 -5.16 -5.28 15.04
CA VAL A 356 -5.57 -6.24 14.00
C VAL A 356 -5.98 -5.50 12.72
N ASP A 357 -6.81 -4.46 12.84
CA ASP A 357 -7.17 -3.59 11.71
C ASP A 357 -5.91 -2.96 11.08
N PHE A 358 -4.83 -2.72 11.83
CA PHE A 358 -3.53 -2.31 11.29
C PHE A 358 -2.82 -3.41 10.49
N ILE A 359 -2.73 -4.64 11.03
CA ILE A 359 -2.06 -5.76 10.35
C ILE A 359 -2.80 -6.16 9.05
N VAL A 360 -4.10 -5.85 8.95
CA VAL A 360 -4.92 -6.09 7.76
C VAL A 360 -4.89 -4.92 6.75
N GLN A 361 -4.96 -3.66 7.19
CA GLN A 361 -5.16 -2.48 6.33
C GLN A 361 -3.86 -1.69 6.13
N GLU A 362 -2.92 -2.26 5.39
CA GLU A 362 -1.62 -1.60 5.17
C GLU A 362 -1.66 -0.49 4.09
N MET A 363 -2.37 -0.69 2.97
CA MET A 363 -2.33 0.23 1.83
C MET A 363 -2.91 1.63 2.13
N ILE A 364 -4.04 1.71 2.86
CA ILE A 364 -4.59 3.00 3.28
C ILE A 364 -3.63 3.75 4.22
N ARG A 365 -2.87 3.03 5.05
CA ARG A 365 -1.96 3.65 6.02
C ARG A 365 -0.63 4.08 5.39
N ASP A 366 -0.19 3.40 4.34
CA ASP A 366 0.93 3.85 3.52
C ASP A 366 0.56 5.13 2.78
N LEU A 367 -0.62 5.16 2.17
CA LEU A 367 -1.24 6.36 1.57
C LEU A 367 -1.35 7.53 2.56
N GLU A 368 -1.85 7.31 3.78
CA GLU A 368 -1.93 8.32 4.84
C GLU A 368 -0.55 8.81 5.32
N ARG A 369 0.39 7.88 5.54
CA ARG A 369 1.76 8.19 5.99
C ARG A 369 2.49 9.05 4.98
N ASP A 370 2.46 8.67 3.71
CA ASP A 370 3.20 9.36 2.66
C ASP A 370 2.54 10.71 2.31
N ALA A 371 1.22 10.81 2.35
CA ALA A 371 0.52 12.10 2.29
C ALA A 371 0.85 13.00 3.50
N GLY A 372 1.03 12.41 4.69
CA GLY A 372 1.23 13.13 5.95
C GLY A 372 -0.08 13.57 6.62
N CYS A 373 -1.22 12.98 6.25
CA CYS A 373 -2.54 13.27 6.83
C CYS A 373 -3.52 12.07 6.65
N PRO A 374 -4.62 12.01 7.43
CA PRO A 374 -5.63 10.96 7.29
C PRO A 374 -6.40 11.00 5.94
N VAL A 375 -7.03 9.88 5.59
CA VAL A 375 -7.91 9.72 4.41
C VAL A 375 -9.38 9.66 4.85
N ASP A 376 -10.09 10.79 4.78
CA ASP A 376 -11.46 10.94 5.29
C ASP A 376 -12.57 10.46 4.34
N PHE A 377 -12.23 9.62 3.36
CA PHE A 377 -13.15 9.03 2.39
C PHE A 377 -12.81 7.57 2.04
N ARG A 378 -13.74 6.87 1.41
CA ARG A 378 -13.56 5.47 1.03
C ARG A 378 -12.79 5.35 -0.28
N VAL A 379 -11.55 4.92 -0.20
CA VAL A 379 -10.71 4.50 -1.33
C VAL A 379 -10.89 3.00 -1.56
N SER A 380 -10.72 2.52 -2.80
CA SER A 380 -10.62 1.09 -3.09
C SER A 380 -9.19 0.61 -2.84
N GLU A 381 -8.97 -0.32 -1.90
CA GLU A 381 -7.63 -0.89 -1.66
C GLU A 381 -7.14 -1.79 -2.81
N THR A 382 -8.06 -2.28 -3.65
CA THR A 382 -7.72 -3.00 -4.89
C THR A 382 -7.86 -2.05 -6.09
N PRO A 383 -6.87 -1.98 -7.01
CA PRO A 383 -6.97 -1.19 -8.23
C PRO A 383 -8.09 -1.69 -9.15
N ILE A 384 -8.84 -0.77 -9.75
CA ILE A 384 -9.91 -1.09 -10.71
C ILE A 384 -9.34 -0.93 -12.12
N PHE A 385 -9.42 -1.97 -12.95
CA PHE A 385 -8.98 -1.92 -14.36
C PHE A 385 -10.17 -1.68 -15.28
N LEU A 386 -10.02 -0.75 -16.21
CA LEU A 386 -11.08 -0.38 -17.15
C LEU A 386 -10.90 -1.07 -18.50
N SER A 387 -12.01 -1.46 -19.13
CA SER A 387 -11.98 -1.98 -20.50
C SER A 387 -11.68 -0.86 -21.49
N GLU A 388 -10.96 -1.18 -22.57
CA GLU A 388 -10.63 -0.24 -23.64
C GLU A 388 -11.90 0.43 -24.25
N ARG A 389 -13.06 -0.23 -24.19
CA ARG A 389 -14.36 0.36 -24.53
C ARG A 389 -14.75 1.46 -23.54
N LEU A 390 -14.87 1.12 -22.25
CA LEU A 390 -15.30 2.06 -21.21
C LEU A 390 -14.32 3.24 -21.04
N THR A 391 -13.01 2.99 -21.17
CA THR A 391 -11.97 4.04 -21.20
C THR A 391 -12.17 5.02 -22.35
N ARG A 392 -12.48 4.54 -23.56
CA ARG A 392 -12.79 5.43 -24.70
C ARG A 392 -14.06 6.24 -24.48
N GLU A 393 -15.10 5.65 -23.91
CA GLU A 393 -16.37 6.33 -23.63
C GLU A 393 -16.22 7.42 -22.57
N LEU A 394 -15.48 7.15 -21.48
CA LEU A 394 -15.12 8.14 -20.47
C LEU A 394 -14.35 9.32 -21.07
N ILE A 395 -13.34 9.06 -21.91
CA ILE A 395 -12.56 10.10 -22.59
C ILE A 395 -13.43 10.89 -23.59
N ALA A 396 -14.28 10.21 -24.36
CA ALA A 396 -15.18 10.87 -25.32
C ALA A 396 -16.19 11.79 -24.61
N ALA A 397 -16.85 11.30 -23.55
CA ALA A 397 -17.78 12.09 -22.75
C ALA A 397 -17.08 13.29 -22.07
N ALA A 398 -15.85 13.12 -21.57
CA ALA A 398 -15.07 14.22 -21.01
C ALA A 398 -14.70 15.27 -22.08
N HIS A 399 -14.36 14.86 -23.30
CA HIS A 399 -14.12 15.77 -24.43
C HIS A 399 -15.39 16.50 -24.90
N GLU A 400 -16.55 15.83 -24.92
CA GLU A 400 -17.83 16.47 -25.26
C GLU A 400 -18.22 17.52 -24.20
N VAL A 401 -18.06 17.20 -22.91
CA VAL A 401 -18.27 18.15 -21.81
C VAL A 401 -17.31 19.34 -21.91
N LEU A 402 -16.01 19.08 -22.14
CA LEU A 402 -15.00 20.11 -22.33
C LEU A 402 -15.37 21.05 -23.50
N ALA A 403 -15.67 20.50 -24.67
CA ALA A 403 -16.03 21.27 -25.86
C ALA A 403 -17.30 22.11 -25.66
N ALA A 404 -18.26 21.64 -24.87
CA ALA A 404 -19.44 22.41 -24.49
C ALA A 404 -19.08 23.61 -23.59
N VAL A 405 -18.31 23.40 -22.52
CA VAL A 405 -17.98 24.47 -21.54
C VAL A 405 -16.91 25.45 -22.04
N THR A 406 -16.09 25.07 -23.02
CA THR A 406 -15.15 26.00 -23.68
C THR A 406 -15.74 26.70 -24.90
N SER A 407 -17.01 26.45 -25.27
CA SER A 407 -17.63 27.10 -26.43
C SER A 407 -17.86 28.60 -26.19
N GLU A 408 -17.65 29.44 -27.22
CA GLU A 408 -17.87 30.90 -27.11
C GLU A 408 -19.28 31.25 -26.65
N GLU A 409 -20.29 30.49 -27.07
CA GLU A 409 -21.68 30.70 -26.66
C GLU A 409 -21.89 30.37 -25.18
N TYR A 410 -21.31 29.29 -24.65
CA TYR A 410 -21.36 28.98 -23.23
C TYR A 410 -20.63 30.05 -22.41
N LEU A 411 -19.40 30.42 -22.78
CA LEU A 411 -18.62 31.44 -22.08
C LEU A 411 -19.34 32.79 -22.06
N ARG A 412 -20.00 33.17 -23.17
CA ARG A 412 -20.84 34.36 -23.29
C ARG A 412 -22.11 34.31 -22.42
N GLN A 413 -22.65 33.13 -22.15
CA GLN A 413 -23.80 32.94 -21.24
C GLN A 413 -23.34 32.94 -19.77
N ALA A 414 -22.31 32.16 -19.43
CA ALA A 414 -21.73 32.07 -18.09
C ALA A 414 -21.20 33.43 -17.61
N GLY A 415 -20.51 34.18 -18.46
CA GLY A 415 -20.02 35.53 -18.15
C GLY A 415 -21.11 36.58 -17.89
N ARG A 416 -22.40 36.27 -18.13
CA ARG A 416 -23.55 37.11 -17.70
C ARG A 416 -24.07 36.74 -16.31
N ALA A 417 -23.75 35.55 -15.81
CA ALA A 417 -24.10 35.12 -14.46
C ALA A 417 -23.12 35.65 -13.40
N VAL A 418 -21.87 35.95 -13.80
CA VAL A 418 -20.87 36.59 -12.94
C VAL A 418 -21.16 38.11 -12.86
N PRO A 419 -21.41 38.68 -11.66
CA PRO A 419 -21.53 40.12 -11.49
C PRO A 419 -20.20 40.82 -11.85
N PRO A 420 -20.20 41.94 -12.62
CA PRO A 420 -18.95 42.57 -13.09
C PRO A 420 -17.95 43.03 -12.02
N HIS A 421 -18.38 43.09 -10.75
CA HIS A 421 -17.51 43.41 -9.62
C HIS A 421 -16.74 42.19 -9.07
N LEU A 422 -17.10 40.96 -9.45
CA LEU A 422 -16.37 39.73 -9.10
C LEU A 422 -15.36 39.31 -10.19
N ASN A 423 -15.26 40.06 -11.30
CA ASN A 423 -14.29 39.80 -12.35
C ASN A 423 -12.85 39.98 -11.82
N VAL A 424 -12.01 38.94 -11.95
CA VAL A 424 -10.63 38.96 -11.45
C VAL A 424 -9.64 39.50 -12.51
N PRO A 425 -8.58 40.25 -12.11
CA PRO A 425 -7.54 40.67 -13.05
C PRO A 425 -6.73 39.47 -13.55
N GLY A 426 -6.55 39.36 -14.87
CA GLY A 426 -5.75 38.28 -15.48
C GLY A 426 -6.52 36.98 -15.71
N ASP A 427 -7.85 37.01 -15.65
CA ASP A 427 -8.72 35.91 -16.10
C ASP A 427 -8.35 35.50 -17.54
N GLU A 428 -7.90 34.26 -17.72
CA GLU A 428 -7.55 33.71 -19.03
C GLU A 428 -8.81 33.08 -19.65
N GLY A 429 -9.02 33.26 -20.96
CA GLY A 429 -10.29 32.91 -21.64
C GLY A 429 -10.60 31.41 -21.78
N HIS A 430 -10.04 30.56 -20.92
CA HIS A 430 -10.19 29.11 -20.90
C HIS A 430 -9.91 28.56 -19.48
N THR A 431 -10.58 27.48 -19.11
CA THR A 431 -10.39 26.82 -17.81
C THR A 431 -9.10 25.99 -17.80
N VAL A 432 -8.23 26.20 -16.80
CA VAL A 432 -6.96 25.46 -16.64
C VAL A 432 -7.17 24.07 -15.98
N PHE A 433 -8.11 23.97 -15.03
CA PHE A 433 -8.41 22.75 -14.28
C PHE A 433 -9.84 22.32 -14.52
N LEU A 434 -10.06 21.10 -15.02
CA LEU A 434 -11.39 20.50 -15.18
C LEU A 434 -11.38 19.04 -14.73
N GLN A 435 -12.24 18.72 -13.77
CA GLN A 435 -12.49 17.35 -13.31
C GLN A 435 -13.93 16.97 -13.64
N VAL A 436 -14.11 15.81 -14.27
CA VAL A 436 -15.41 15.29 -14.69
C VAL A 436 -15.66 13.97 -13.97
N ASP A 437 -16.62 13.96 -13.04
CA ASP A 437 -16.91 12.77 -12.22
C ASP A 437 -18.03 11.94 -12.84
N PHE A 438 -17.75 10.66 -13.10
CA PHE A 438 -18.68 9.72 -13.73
C PHE A 438 -19.08 8.58 -12.79
N ALA A 439 -20.37 8.27 -12.73
CA ALA A 439 -20.90 7.03 -12.19
C ALA A 439 -20.83 5.96 -13.28
N ILE A 440 -20.26 4.80 -12.95
CA ILE A 440 -20.32 3.62 -13.83
C ILE A 440 -21.57 2.82 -13.47
N VAL A 441 -22.49 2.73 -14.43
CA VAL A 441 -23.77 2.00 -14.30
C VAL A 441 -23.85 0.89 -15.35
N ARG A 442 -24.95 0.11 -15.34
CA ARG A 442 -25.28 -0.81 -16.44
C ARG A 442 -26.33 -0.19 -17.35
N GLY A 443 -26.09 -0.21 -18.66
CA GLY A 443 -27.04 0.20 -19.68
C GLY A 443 -28.18 -0.81 -19.88
N GLU A 444 -29.09 -0.52 -20.83
CA GLU A 444 -30.25 -1.38 -21.13
C GLU A 444 -29.86 -2.74 -21.75
N ASP A 445 -28.67 -2.82 -22.35
CA ASP A 445 -28.03 -4.04 -22.86
C ASP A 445 -27.27 -4.83 -21.78
N GLY A 446 -27.13 -4.26 -20.58
CA GLY A 446 -26.38 -4.82 -19.45
C GLY A 446 -24.88 -4.49 -19.44
N GLU A 447 -24.35 -3.85 -20.48
CA GLU A 447 -22.95 -3.40 -20.54
C GLU A 447 -22.68 -2.23 -19.58
N LEU A 448 -21.39 -1.98 -19.27
CA LEU A 448 -21.03 -0.83 -18.44
C LEU A 448 -20.99 0.48 -19.25
N GLU A 449 -21.58 1.54 -18.73
CA GLU A 449 -21.62 2.88 -19.35
C GLU A 449 -21.28 3.98 -18.32
N PRO A 450 -20.69 5.12 -18.75
CA PRO A 450 -20.42 6.26 -17.88
C PRO A 450 -21.59 7.27 -17.86
N GLN A 451 -22.00 7.70 -16.66
CA GLN A 451 -23.05 8.70 -16.45
C GLN A 451 -22.50 9.88 -15.63
N LEU A 452 -22.63 11.10 -16.15
CA LEU A 452 -22.09 12.31 -15.52
C LEU A 452 -22.75 12.58 -14.15
N ILE A 453 -21.93 12.74 -13.11
CA ILE A 453 -22.37 13.15 -11.76
C ILE A 453 -22.13 14.65 -11.57
N GLU A 454 -20.89 15.09 -11.74
CA GLU A 454 -20.42 16.39 -11.28
C GLU A 454 -19.29 16.93 -12.17
N LEU A 455 -19.11 18.25 -12.14
CA LEU A 455 -18.09 18.98 -12.88
C LEU A 455 -17.41 19.97 -11.92
N GLN A 456 -16.11 19.82 -11.72
CA GLN A 456 -15.31 20.60 -10.76
C GLN A 456 -14.06 21.19 -11.44
N GLY A 457 -13.40 22.14 -10.77
CA GLY A 457 -12.27 22.88 -11.37
C GLY A 457 -11.27 23.44 -10.36
N PHE A 458 -11.09 22.77 -9.22
CA PHE A 458 -10.21 23.25 -8.15
C PHE A 458 -8.77 22.71 -8.32
N PRO A 459 -7.73 23.57 -8.30
CA PRO A 459 -6.33 23.16 -8.47
C PRO A 459 -5.80 22.27 -7.34
N SER A 460 -6.53 22.12 -6.24
CA SER A 460 -6.18 21.21 -5.14
C SER A 460 -6.30 19.74 -5.54
N LEU A 461 -7.38 19.35 -6.22
CA LEU A 461 -7.87 17.96 -6.38
C LEU A 461 -7.04 17.02 -7.28
N TYR A 462 -5.78 17.37 -7.55
CA TYR A 462 -4.89 16.68 -8.49
C TYR A 462 -3.71 15.99 -7.78
N GLY A 463 -3.55 16.15 -6.46
CA GLY A 463 -2.48 15.51 -5.70
C GLY A 463 -2.75 14.02 -5.43
N PHE A 464 -3.98 13.70 -5.05
CA PHE A 464 -4.40 12.38 -4.59
C PHE A 464 -4.27 11.31 -5.68
N GLN A 465 -4.68 11.61 -6.92
CA GLN A 465 -4.59 10.69 -8.07
C GLN A 465 -3.15 10.17 -8.24
N TRP A 466 -2.16 11.06 -8.13
CA TRP A 466 -0.75 10.70 -8.26
C TRP A 466 -0.24 9.88 -7.08
N GLN A 467 -0.66 10.18 -5.84
CA GLN A 467 -0.21 9.39 -4.69
C GLN A 467 -0.78 7.98 -4.72
N VAL A 468 -2.10 7.82 -4.90
CA VAL A 468 -2.75 6.51 -4.84
C VAL A 468 -2.29 5.59 -6.00
N GLU A 469 -1.91 6.16 -7.15
CA GLU A 469 -1.25 5.43 -8.25
C GLU A 469 0.06 4.77 -7.82
N ARG A 470 0.90 5.52 -7.09
CA ARG A 470 2.18 5.02 -6.59
C ARG A 470 2.00 3.98 -5.48
N GLU A 471 1.01 4.15 -4.60
CA GLU A 471 0.66 3.12 -3.61
C GLU A 471 0.15 1.84 -4.30
N TYR A 472 -0.72 1.95 -5.31
CA TYR A 472 -1.15 0.79 -6.09
C TYR A 472 0.04 0.08 -6.76
N ARG A 473 1.03 0.79 -7.32
CA ARG A 473 2.22 0.13 -7.87
C ARG A 473 3.10 -0.52 -6.79
N SER A 474 3.25 0.11 -5.62
CA SER A 474 4.01 -0.46 -4.51
C SER A 474 3.37 -1.73 -3.95
N HIS A 475 2.04 -1.75 -3.80
CA HIS A 475 1.30 -2.89 -3.26
C HIS A 475 0.93 -3.95 -4.33
N PHE A 476 0.87 -3.58 -5.61
CA PHE A 476 0.54 -4.45 -6.73
C PHE A 476 1.57 -4.33 -7.88
N PRO A 477 2.82 -4.79 -7.70
CA PRO A 477 3.88 -4.70 -8.72
C PRO A 477 3.65 -5.58 -9.97
N ALA A 478 2.47 -6.22 -10.08
CA ALA A 478 2.00 -6.90 -11.27
C ALA A 478 1.18 -6.01 -12.23
N ILE A 479 0.92 -4.73 -11.87
CA ILE A 479 0.35 -3.73 -12.79
C ILE A 479 1.40 -3.42 -13.86
N PRO A 480 1.14 -3.67 -15.16
CA PRO A 480 2.10 -3.35 -16.22
C PRO A 480 2.47 -1.87 -16.27
N ASP A 481 3.69 -1.54 -16.69
CA ASP A 481 4.19 -0.15 -16.70
C ASP A 481 3.25 0.81 -17.45
N GLY A 482 2.77 0.39 -18.62
CA GLY A 482 1.84 1.17 -19.44
C GLY A 482 0.39 1.25 -18.94
N TRP A 483 0.02 0.58 -17.85
CA TRP A 483 -1.35 0.58 -17.31
C TRP A 483 -1.57 1.73 -16.30
N LEU A 484 -1.48 2.96 -16.82
CA LEU A 484 -1.53 4.18 -16.04
C LEU A 484 -2.98 4.67 -15.82
N PRO A 485 -3.27 5.44 -14.76
CA PRO A 485 -4.55 6.12 -14.55
C PRO A 485 -4.60 7.53 -15.16
N TYR A 486 -3.54 7.94 -15.85
CA TYR A 486 -3.44 9.26 -16.46
C TYR A 486 -3.86 9.23 -17.93
N PHE A 487 -4.71 10.17 -18.32
CA PHE A 487 -5.18 10.31 -19.70
C PHE A 487 -4.26 11.24 -20.51
N GLY A 488 -4.46 11.32 -21.83
CA GLY A 488 -3.69 12.21 -22.71
C GLY A 488 -2.22 11.82 -22.97
N GLY A 489 -1.77 10.65 -22.51
CA GLY A 489 -0.38 10.19 -22.67
C GLY A 489 0.57 10.59 -21.55
N LEU A 490 0.03 11.13 -20.43
CA LEU A 490 0.79 11.41 -19.22
C LEU A 490 1.25 10.14 -18.50
N THR A 491 2.31 10.27 -17.69
CA THR A 491 2.95 9.20 -16.91
C THR A 491 3.18 9.64 -15.47
N SER A 492 3.54 8.71 -14.58
CA SER A 492 3.83 8.97 -13.17
C SER A 492 4.97 9.99 -12.96
N GLU A 493 5.89 10.09 -13.91
CA GLU A 493 7.02 11.03 -13.91
C GLU A 493 6.63 12.40 -14.47
N THR A 494 5.79 12.43 -15.50
CA THR A 494 5.43 13.66 -16.23
C THR A 494 4.23 14.40 -15.62
N TYR A 495 3.32 13.70 -14.94
CA TYR A 495 2.14 14.31 -14.30
C TYR A 495 2.49 15.41 -13.26
N PRO A 496 3.49 15.23 -12.36
CA PRO A 496 3.93 16.30 -11.45
C PRO A 496 4.47 17.54 -12.14
N ASP A 497 5.09 17.40 -13.31
CA ASP A 497 5.70 18.50 -14.05
C ASP A 497 4.63 19.34 -14.75
N VAL A 498 3.61 18.71 -15.34
CA VAL A 498 2.45 19.41 -15.91
C VAL A 498 1.63 20.09 -14.80
N LEU A 499 1.48 19.44 -13.64
CA LEU A 499 0.84 20.07 -12.47
C LEU A 499 1.65 21.29 -11.98
N ARG A 500 2.99 21.23 -12.04
CA ARG A 500 3.87 22.36 -11.72
C ARG A 500 3.79 23.48 -12.75
N GLU A 501 3.70 23.18 -14.04
CA GLU A 501 3.46 24.18 -15.09
C GLU A 501 2.10 24.87 -14.89
N ALA A 502 1.04 24.09 -14.61
CA ALA A 502 -0.31 24.60 -14.40
C ALA A 502 -0.44 25.47 -13.13
N ILE A 503 0.18 25.07 -12.01
CA ILE A 503 0.03 25.73 -10.69
C ILE A 503 1.15 26.74 -10.40
N VAL A 504 2.43 26.38 -10.59
CA VAL A 504 3.56 27.27 -10.28
C VAL A 504 3.94 28.15 -11.49
N ALA A 505 3.97 27.56 -12.69
CA ALA A 505 4.43 28.20 -13.92
C ALA A 505 5.82 28.87 -13.75
N ASP A 506 5.96 30.13 -14.17
CA ASP A 506 7.18 30.94 -14.12
C ASP A 506 7.42 31.69 -12.80
N ALA A 507 6.68 31.33 -11.72
CA ALA A 507 6.81 31.93 -10.40
C ALA A 507 7.75 31.13 -9.46
N ASP A 508 8.25 31.81 -8.42
CA ASP A 508 8.89 31.16 -7.28
C ASP A 508 7.80 30.44 -6.44
N PRO A 509 7.92 29.12 -6.14
CA PRO A 509 6.96 28.38 -5.32
C PRO A 509 6.63 29.05 -3.99
N GLU A 510 7.60 29.73 -3.35
CA GLU A 510 7.38 30.45 -2.09
C GLU A 510 6.50 31.70 -2.25
N THR A 511 6.15 32.08 -3.49
CA THR A 511 5.25 33.19 -3.82
C THR A 511 3.90 32.74 -4.41
N VAL A 512 3.69 31.43 -4.53
CA VAL A 512 2.44 30.79 -4.96
C VAL A 512 1.81 30.11 -3.74
N VAL A 513 0.48 30.23 -3.56
CA VAL A 513 -0.20 29.59 -2.43
C VAL A 513 -1.43 28.80 -2.88
N LEU A 514 -1.69 27.68 -2.22
CA LEU A 514 -2.93 26.93 -2.36
C LEU A 514 -3.93 27.48 -1.33
N LEU A 515 -4.67 28.52 -1.72
CA LEU A 515 -5.64 29.21 -0.88
C LEU A 515 -6.99 28.50 -0.89
N GLU A 516 -7.57 28.22 0.28
CA GLU A 516 -8.90 27.61 0.42
C GLU A 516 -9.55 28.01 1.77
N ILE A 517 -10.86 27.83 1.92
CA ILE A 517 -11.56 27.98 3.19
C ILE A 517 -11.51 26.66 3.99
N ASP A 518 -10.93 26.72 5.20
CA ASP A 518 -10.90 25.61 6.16
C ASP A 518 -10.28 24.28 5.65
N PRO A 519 -9.10 24.30 4.98
CA PRO A 519 -8.54 23.12 4.29
C PRO A 519 -8.34 21.90 5.20
N GLU A 520 -7.92 22.12 6.45
CA GLU A 520 -7.67 21.05 7.45
C GLU A 520 -8.92 20.22 7.80
N HIS A 521 -10.12 20.74 7.56
CA HIS A 521 -11.40 20.07 7.81
C HIS A 521 -12.12 19.60 6.53
N GLN A 522 -11.50 19.76 5.36
CA GLN A 522 -12.02 19.19 4.12
C GLN A 522 -11.68 17.70 4.04
N LYS A 523 -12.60 16.89 3.50
CA LYS A 523 -12.35 15.44 3.31
C LYS A 523 -11.22 15.17 2.32
N THR A 524 -11.09 16.06 1.36
CA THR A 524 -10.05 16.10 0.33
C THR A 524 -8.74 16.69 0.86
N ARG A 525 -8.53 16.90 2.17
CA ARG A 525 -7.28 17.49 2.70
C ARG A 525 -5.99 16.82 2.17
N ILE A 526 -6.02 15.50 1.95
CA ILE A 526 -4.93 14.73 1.32
C ILE A 526 -4.44 15.33 0.00
N ASP A 527 -5.34 15.85 -0.85
CA ASP A 527 -4.98 16.53 -2.08
C ASP A 527 -4.13 17.79 -1.84
N PHE A 528 -4.46 18.57 -0.81
CA PHE A 528 -3.70 19.76 -0.43
C PHE A 528 -2.33 19.40 0.15
N HIS A 529 -2.25 18.38 1.01
CA HIS A 529 -0.99 17.89 1.57
C HIS A 529 -0.05 17.31 0.50
N VAL A 530 -0.57 16.47 -0.40
CA VAL A 530 0.22 15.90 -1.51
C VAL A 530 0.64 16.99 -2.49
N THR A 531 -0.24 17.92 -2.87
CA THR A 531 0.08 19.04 -3.77
C THR A 531 1.15 19.96 -3.17
N ARG A 532 1.07 20.28 -1.86
CA ARG A 532 2.14 20.98 -1.13
C ARG A 532 3.47 20.25 -1.22
N ARG A 533 3.48 18.93 -1.04
CA ARG A 533 4.69 18.10 -1.10
C ARG A 533 5.26 17.97 -2.52
N LEU A 534 4.41 17.95 -3.56
CA LEU A 534 4.80 17.89 -4.98
C LEU A 534 5.39 19.19 -5.53
N LEU A 535 4.87 20.33 -5.07
CA LEU A 535 5.14 21.65 -5.66
C LEU A 535 5.93 22.59 -4.75
N GLY A 536 6.06 22.29 -3.46
CA GLY A 536 6.71 23.14 -2.46
C GLY A 536 5.87 24.34 -2.00
N ILE A 537 4.61 24.47 -2.46
CA ILE A 537 3.74 25.61 -2.16
C ILE A 537 3.03 25.45 -0.81
N PRO A 538 2.89 26.52 0.01
CA PRO A 538 2.10 26.48 1.23
C PRO A 538 0.59 26.38 0.97
N ILE A 539 -0.09 25.66 1.85
CA ILE A 539 -1.55 25.67 2.00
C ILE A 539 -1.89 26.88 2.88
N VAL A 540 -2.89 27.67 2.51
CA VAL A 540 -3.29 28.88 3.25
C VAL A 540 -4.80 28.91 3.46
N ASP A 541 -5.25 29.13 4.69
CA ASP A 541 -6.66 29.36 4.98
C ASP A 541 -7.05 30.81 4.65
N ALA A 542 -8.02 30.99 3.77
CA ALA A 542 -8.57 32.30 3.40
C ALA A 542 -9.12 33.10 4.60
N ARG A 543 -9.44 32.44 5.72
CA ARG A 543 -9.86 33.07 6.98
C ARG A 543 -8.69 33.71 7.75
N GLU A 544 -7.46 33.29 7.50
CA GLU A 544 -6.25 33.81 8.14
C GLU A 544 -5.53 34.89 7.32
N VAL A 545 -5.93 35.08 6.05
CA VAL A 545 -5.40 36.14 5.20
C VAL A 545 -5.85 37.52 5.71
N ILE A 546 -4.89 38.44 5.88
CA ILE A 546 -5.13 39.81 6.33
C ILE A 546 -4.71 40.83 5.28
N GLU A 547 -5.49 41.90 5.12
CA GLU A 547 -5.11 43.04 4.29
C GLU A 547 -4.36 44.08 5.12
N ARG A 548 -3.22 44.58 4.62
CA ARG A 548 -2.50 45.75 5.15
C ARG A 548 -1.98 46.59 3.99
N ASN A 549 -2.29 47.88 3.97
CA ASN A 549 -1.81 48.85 2.97
C ASN A 549 -2.04 48.40 1.51
N GLY A 550 -3.22 47.84 1.20
CA GLY A 550 -3.55 47.36 -0.15
C GLY A 550 -2.81 46.10 -0.60
N ARG A 551 -2.22 45.35 0.34
CA ARG A 551 -1.55 44.06 0.11
C ARG A 551 -2.13 43.01 1.05
N LEU A 552 -2.20 41.77 0.57
CA LEU A 552 -2.64 40.62 1.36
C LEU A 552 -1.43 39.95 2.02
N PHE A 553 -1.63 39.34 3.18
CA PHE A 553 -0.60 38.66 3.96
C PHE A 553 -1.18 37.41 4.62
N TYR A 554 -0.36 36.40 4.86
CA TYR A 554 -0.72 35.19 5.62
C TYR A 554 0.37 34.86 6.67
N PRO A 555 0.04 34.14 7.76
CA PRO A 555 1.00 33.73 8.78
C PRO A 555 1.88 32.57 8.29
N ARG A 556 3.18 32.60 8.61
CA ARG A 556 4.14 31.56 8.21
C ARG A 556 4.62 30.75 9.42
N PRO A 557 4.63 29.40 9.37
CA PRO A 557 5.23 28.58 10.42
C PRO A 557 6.75 28.79 10.53
N LEU A 558 7.27 28.91 11.75
CA LEU A 558 8.68 29.19 12.06
C LEU A 558 9.69 28.09 11.65
N ALA A 559 9.23 26.97 11.08
CA ALA A 559 10.04 25.76 10.86
C ALA A 559 10.95 25.79 9.61
N HIS A 560 10.83 26.80 8.75
CA HIS A 560 11.47 26.81 7.41
C HIS A 560 12.63 27.81 7.24
N LEU A 561 13.26 28.27 8.34
CA LEU A 561 14.48 29.08 8.25
C LEU A 561 15.74 28.18 8.16
N PRO A 562 16.56 28.28 7.09
CA PRO A 562 17.89 27.68 7.10
C PRO A 562 18.76 28.39 8.17
N PRO A 563 19.67 27.68 8.86
CA PRO A 563 20.43 28.24 9.97
C PRO A 563 21.43 29.31 9.50
N GLY A 564 21.10 30.58 9.70
CA GLY A 564 21.97 31.71 9.38
C GLY A 564 23.28 31.73 10.18
N PRO A 565 24.34 32.36 9.66
CA PRO A 565 25.67 32.35 10.29
C PRO A 565 25.66 33.05 11.66
N ARG A 566 26.18 32.36 12.69
CA ARG A 566 26.19 32.84 14.08
C ARG A 566 27.04 34.10 14.26
N GLY A 567 26.42 35.22 14.66
CA GLY A 567 27.10 36.53 14.74
C GLY A 567 26.64 37.47 15.88
N ARG A 568 27.17 37.23 17.10
CA ARG A 568 27.41 38.20 18.21
C ARG A 568 26.27 39.13 18.72
N ASN A 569 25.92 38.92 19.99
CA ASN A 569 25.60 39.91 21.04
C ASN A 569 24.87 41.23 20.66
N LEU A 570 23.54 41.20 20.81
CA LEU A 570 22.76 42.22 21.54
C LEU A 570 21.74 41.46 22.42
N GLY A 571 21.22 42.00 23.53
CA GLY A 571 21.39 43.36 24.06
C GLY A 571 20.19 43.88 24.86
N GLY A 572 19.24 43.01 25.26
CA GLY A 572 18.16 43.35 26.20
C GLY A 572 16.97 44.11 25.61
N ALA A 573 15.95 43.38 25.16
CA ALA A 573 14.60 43.90 24.97
C ALA A 573 13.55 42.80 25.18
N SER A 574 12.59 43.02 26.07
CA SER A 574 11.34 42.26 26.15
C SER A 574 10.35 42.78 25.11
N GLN A 575 9.46 41.91 24.61
CA GLN A 575 8.50 42.15 23.51
C GLN A 575 9.14 42.21 22.11
N LEU A 576 9.21 41.05 21.43
CA LEU A 576 9.18 40.97 19.97
C LEU A 576 8.73 39.56 19.55
N VAL A 577 7.41 39.33 19.53
CA VAL A 577 6.83 38.19 18.80
C VAL A 577 6.64 38.65 17.35
N SER A 578 7.71 38.58 16.57
CA SER A 578 7.64 38.78 15.12
C SER A 578 6.93 37.59 14.47
N GLN A 579 5.61 37.70 14.30
CA GLN A 579 4.92 36.89 13.32
C GLN A 579 5.41 37.32 11.94
N ASP A 580 6.31 36.53 11.34
CA ASP A 580 6.75 36.76 9.98
C ASP A 580 5.58 36.52 9.02
N GLN A 581 5.24 37.56 8.27
CA GLN A 581 4.07 37.61 7.39
C GLN A 581 4.52 37.88 5.96
N GLN A 582 4.16 36.98 5.05
CA GLN A 582 4.61 37.05 3.66
C GLN A 582 3.56 37.73 2.76
N VAL A 583 4.01 38.54 1.81
CA VAL A 583 3.14 39.34 0.94
C VAL A 583 2.55 38.48 -0.19
N LEU A 584 1.22 38.34 -0.17
CA LEU A 584 0.41 37.97 -1.33
C LEU A 584 0.21 39.20 -2.22
N ALA A 585 0.59 39.08 -3.49
CA ALA A 585 0.59 40.19 -4.43
C ALA A 585 -0.75 40.34 -5.15
N ALA A 586 -1.69 41.06 -4.55
CA ALA A 586 -2.94 41.45 -5.22
C ALA A 586 -2.68 42.49 -6.33
N VAL A 587 -3.27 42.29 -7.51
CA VAL A 587 -3.28 43.28 -8.60
C VAL A 587 -4.38 44.31 -8.33
N HIS A 588 -4.00 45.39 -7.63
CA HIS A 588 -4.85 46.46 -7.10
C HIS A 588 -5.87 46.02 -6.02
N PRO A 589 -5.96 46.74 -4.88
CA PRO A 589 -7.01 46.49 -3.89
C PRO A 589 -8.38 46.96 -4.42
N GLN A 590 -9.34 46.04 -4.46
CA GLN A 590 -10.78 46.30 -4.67
C GLN A 590 -11.55 45.99 -3.36
N PRO A 591 -12.64 46.69 -3.01
CA PRO A 591 -13.17 46.70 -1.63
C PRO A 591 -13.88 45.40 -1.15
N LEU A 592 -13.88 44.33 -1.95
CA LEU A 592 -14.76 43.17 -1.75
C LEU A 592 -14.21 42.16 -0.74
N LEU A 593 -12.89 41.94 -0.72
CA LEU A 593 -12.24 41.09 0.30
C LEU A 593 -12.44 41.68 1.70
N SER A 594 -12.21 43.00 1.85
CA SER A 594 -12.42 43.72 3.10
C SER A 594 -13.90 43.78 3.51
N ALA A 595 -14.84 43.92 2.57
CA ALA A 595 -16.27 43.89 2.88
C ALA A 595 -16.79 42.50 3.29
N GLY A 596 -16.34 41.43 2.62
CA GLY A 596 -16.77 40.06 2.90
C GLY A 596 -16.25 39.52 4.24
N LEU A 597 -14.95 39.72 4.52
CA LEU A 597 -14.31 39.28 5.77
C LEU A 597 -14.82 40.07 6.99
N ALA A 598 -15.20 41.35 6.82
CA ALA A 598 -15.74 42.16 7.90
C ALA A 598 -17.10 41.65 8.42
N ARG A 599 -18.03 41.26 7.52
CA ARG A 599 -19.38 40.80 7.92
C ARG A 599 -19.37 39.50 8.73
N LYS A 600 -18.54 38.51 8.35
CA LYS A 600 -18.48 37.22 9.06
C LYS A 600 -17.91 37.32 10.50
N ARG A 601 -17.37 38.48 10.92
CA ARG A 601 -16.94 38.70 12.32
C ARG A 601 -18.04 39.16 13.28
N SER A 602 -19.21 39.62 12.81
CA SER A 602 -20.28 40.13 13.68
C SER A 602 -21.40 39.13 14.01
N GLU A 603 -21.51 38.03 13.26
CA GLU A 603 -22.69 37.15 13.30
C GLU A 603 -22.42 35.80 13.98
N ARG A 604 -22.71 35.72 15.29
CA ARG A 604 -22.99 34.44 15.97
C ARG A 604 -24.41 33.98 15.63
N VAL A 605 -24.61 33.44 14.42
CA VAL A 605 -25.93 32.96 13.97
C VAL A 605 -26.10 31.47 14.30
N SER A 606 -27.22 31.17 14.97
CA SER A 606 -27.68 29.80 15.27
C SER A 606 -27.99 29.03 13.99
N HIS A 607 -27.52 27.77 13.90
CA HIS A 607 -27.66 26.97 12.70
C HIS A 607 -29.13 26.62 12.37
N GLY A 608 -29.53 26.95 11.14
CA GLY A 608 -30.70 26.35 10.45
C GLY A 608 -30.22 25.52 9.25
N PRO A 609 -30.94 24.46 8.85
CA PRO A 609 -30.48 23.57 7.79
C PRO A 609 -30.84 24.09 6.38
N GLY A 610 -29.88 24.71 5.67
CA GLY A 610 -30.08 25.02 4.24
C GLY A 610 -29.27 26.19 3.66
N GLU A 611 -27.95 26.19 3.78
CA GLU A 611 -27.08 27.04 2.95
C GLU A 611 -26.09 26.20 2.15
N LEU A 612 -25.90 26.55 0.88
CA LEU A 612 -24.86 25.99 0.03
C LEU A 612 -23.50 26.54 0.47
N ARG A 613 -22.56 25.65 0.78
CA ARG A 613 -21.15 26.02 0.87
C ARG A 613 -20.62 26.20 -0.55
N SER A 614 -20.10 27.39 -0.85
CA SER A 614 -19.27 27.61 -2.04
C SER A 614 -17.85 27.16 -1.71
N GLU A 615 -17.44 26.04 -2.28
CA GLU A 615 -16.03 25.61 -2.34
C GLU A 615 -15.34 26.44 -3.45
N ALA A 616 -14.17 27.03 -3.16
CA ALA A 616 -13.62 28.11 -3.98
C ALA A 616 -12.11 28.34 -3.73
N ALA A 617 -11.30 27.32 -4.06
CA ALA A 617 -9.84 27.47 -4.09
C ALA A 617 -9.40 28.58 -5.06
N LEU A 618 -8.45 29.43 -4.64
CA LEU A 618 -8.09 30.65 -5.37
C LEU A 618 -6.56 30.81 -5.50
N LEU A 619 -6.01 30.48 -6.67
CA LEU A 619 -4.57 30.58 -6.91
C LEU A 619 -4.14 32.06 -6.97
N LEU A 620 -3.19 32.45 -6.11
CA LEU A 620 -2.59 33.78 -6.12
C LEU A 620 -1.14 33.69 -6.59
N ARG A 621 -0.82 34.39 -7.70
CA ARG A 621 0.53 34.55 -8.25
C ARG A 621 0.98 36.01 -8.18
N ARG A 622 2.28 36.23 -8.01
CA ARG A 622 2.89 37.57 -8.13
C ARG A 622 3.31 37.85 -9.58
N PRO A 623 3.02 39.04 -10.15
CA PRO A 623 3.50 39.40 -11.48
C PRO A 623 5.04 39.38 -11.55
N GLY A 624 5.58 38.59 -12.48
CA GLY A 624 7.02 38.46 -12.70
C GLY A 624 7.64 39.73 -13.30
N GLY A 625 8.74 40.20 -12.70
CA GLY A 625 9.60 41.20 -13.33
C GLY A 625 10.44 40.55 -14.43
N GLY A 626 10.18 40.91 -15.69
CA GLY A 626 10.69 40.15 -16.84
C GLY A 626 12.22 40.04 -16.94
N ALA A 627 12.72 38.81 -16.91
CA ALA A 627 14.07 38.44 -17.34
C ALA A 627 14.02 37.88 -18.78
N ARG A 628 15.08 38.11 -19.57
CA ARG A 628 15.15 37.61 -20.95
C ARG A 628 15.66 36.15 -20.99
N PRO A 629 15.04 35.23 -21.75
CA PRO A 629 15.59 33.91 -21.98
C PRO A 629 16.78 33.94 -22.97
N GLN A 630 17.67 32.95 -22.86
CA GLN A 630 18.66 32.63 -23.89
C GLN A 630 18.11 31.49 -24.79
N PRO A 631 18.43 31.44 -26.10
CA PRO A 631 17.93 30.41 -27.01
C PRO A 631 18.84 29.18 -27.08
N GLY A 632 18.28 27.95 -27.09
CA GLY A 632 19.10 26.75 -27.34
C GLY A 632 18.51 25.37 -27.03
N ALA A 633 17.35 24.99 -27.59
CA ALA A 633 16.90 23.59 -27.67
C ALA A 633 15.93 23.39 -28.87
N PRO A 634 15.89 22.20 -29.52
CA PRO A 634 15.08 21.99 -30.73
C PRO A 634 13.62 21.63 -30.41
N ALA A 635 12.70 22.04 -31.30
CA ALA A 635 11.31 21.62 -31.25
C ALA A 635 11.10 20.30 -32.02
N LEU A 636 10.35 19.37 -31.43
CA LEU A 636 9.82 18.19 -32.13
C LEU A 636 8.42 18.52 -32.66
N ILE A 637 8.21 18.30 -33.96
CA ILE A 637 6.91 18.45 -34.63
C ILE A 637 6.31 17.05 -34.82
N ALA A 638 5.10 16.84 -34.32
CA ALA A 638 4.29 15.66 -34.61
C ALA A 638 3.14 16.06 -35.55
N GLU A 639 2.94 15.29 -36.63
CA GLU A 639 1.93 15.62 -37.65
C GLU A 639 0.51 15.30 -37.18
N SER A 640 -0.35 16.32 -37.10
CA SER A 640 -1.78 16.14 -36.90
C SER A 640 -2.46 15.69 -38.21
N ARG A 641 -2.96 14.46 -38.27
CA ARG A 641 -3.91 14.04 -39.32
C ARG A 641 -5.33 14.44 -38.92
N GLU A 642 -6.01 15.15 -39.82
CA GLU A 642 -7.39 15.58 -39.63
C GLU A 642 -8.35 14.38 -39.60
N PHE A 643 -9.40 14.47 -38.78
CA PHE A 643 -10.49 13.50 -38.73
C PHE A 643 -11.81 14.24 -38.55
N HIS A 644 -12.79 14.00 -39.44
CA HIS A 644 -14.11 14.64 -39.34
C HIS A 644 -15.07 13.79 -38.49
N PRO A 645 -15.78 14.38 -37.51
CA PRO A 645 -16.81 13.70 -36.74
C PRO A 645 -18.15 13.62 -37.50
N PRO A 646 -18.98 12.58 -37.25
CA PRO A 646 -20.36 12.52 -37.74
C PRO A 646 -21.30 13.47 -36.97
N ALA A 647 -22.50 13.71 -37.51
CA ALA A 647 -23.44 14.70 -36.98
C ALA A 647 -24.14 14.26 -35.67
N PRO A 648 -24.43 15.20 -34.73
CA PRO A 648 -24.92 14.85 -33.39
C PRO A 648 -26.40 14.45 -33.33
N GLY A 649 -26.68 13.38 -32.59
CA GLY A 649 -28.04 12.97 -32.20
C GLY A 649 -28.62 13.85 -31.09
N ARG A 650 -29.92 14.14 -31.12
CA ARG A 650 -30.58 15.00 -30.12
C ARG A 650 -31.07 14.20 -28.91
N LEU A 651 -30.37 14.34 -27.78
CA LEU A 651 -30.90 13.95 -26.46
C LEU A 651 -32.20 14.73 -26.14
N ARG A 652 -33.16 14.06 -25.47
CA ARG A 652 -34.42 14.67 -25.01
C ARG A 652 -34.50 14.65 -23.48
N PRO A 653 -34.90 15.75 -22.82
CA PRO A 653 -35.12 15.76 -21.38
C PRO A 653 -36.44 15.07 -21.00
N VAL A 654 -36.41 14.23 -19.97
CA VAL A 654 -37.60 13.57 -19.40
C VAL A 654 -38.30 14.51 -18.41
N ARG A 655 -39.62 14.68 -18.57
CA ARG A 655 -40.45 15.42 -17.59
C ARG A 655 -40.84 14.52 -16.41
N ARG A 656 -40.83 15.07 -15.20
CA ARG A 656 -41.58 14.52 -14.05
C ARG A 656 -43.05 14.96 -14.15
N ASP A 657 -43.98 14.08 -13.76
CA ASP A 657 -45.42 14.36 -13.70
C ASP A 657 -45.99 13.94 -12.32
N PRO A 658 -46.67 14.83 -11.56
CA PRO A 658 -47.02 14.57 -10.16
C PRO A 658 -48.49 14.14 -9.92
N GLY A 659 -48.75 12.83 -10.07
CA GLY A 659 -49.61 12.07 -9.15
C GLY A 659 -51.14 12.07 -9.30
N ARG A 660 -51.75 10.96 -8.84
CA ARG A 660 -53.13 10.84 -8.34
C ARG A 660 -53.28 9.54 -7.52
N ALA A 661 -54.37 9.39 -6.75
CA ALA A 661 -54.52 8.28 -5.80
C ALA A 661 -55.98 7.85 -5.53
N ARG A 662 -56.11 6.62 -5.01
CA ARG A 662 -57.22 6.00 -4.22
C ARG A 662 -58.46 5.39 -4.93
N GLN A 663 -58.86 4.24 -4.36
CA GLN A 663 -60.18 3.55 -4.35
C GLN A 663 -60.64 2.85 -5.66
N GLY A 664 -61.26 1.66 -5.63
CA GLY A 664 -61.55 0.75 -4.50
C GLY A 664 -62.24 -0.58 -4.88
N ARG A 665 -62.37 -1.49 -3.87
CA ARG A 665 -63.04 -2.83 -3.78
C ARG A 665 -64.27 -3.07 -4.70
N GLY A 666 -64.70 -4.28 -5.07
CA GLY A 666 -64.46 -5.70 -4.71
C GLY A 666 -65.45 -6.59 -5.53
N PRO A 667 -65.96 -7.78 -5.10
CA PRO A 667 -65.72 -8.57 -3.87
C PRO A 667 -65.47 -10.10 -4.07
N HIS A 668 -65.18 -10.80 -2.95
CA HIS A 668 -65.46 -12.20 -2.47
C HIS A 668 -65.75 -13.39 -3.44
N ASP A 669 -65.59 -14.67 -3.06
CA ASP A 669 -65.59 -15.44 -1.78
C ASP A 669 -64.54 -16.62 -1.86
N VAL A 670 -64.12 -17.42 -0.85
CA VAL A 670 -64.36 -17.58 0.62
C VAL A 670 -63.10 -18.22 1.30
N HIS A 671 -63.11 -18.56 2.60
CA HIS A 671 -62.03 -19.28 3.32
C HIS A 671 -62.55 -20.32 4.36
N LEU A 672 -61.63 -20.98 5.10
CA LEU A 672 -61.76 -22.06 6.12
C LEU A 672 -61.55 -23.50 5.55
N GLU A 673 -60.87 -24.46 6.20
CA GLU A 673 -60.33 -24.55 7.58
C GLU A 673 -59.19 -25.62 7.69
N GLY A 674 -58.31 -25.54 8.71
CA GLY A 674 -57.56 -26.72 9.25
C GLY A 674 -56.17 -27.12 8.63
N PRO A 675 -55.16 -27.53 9.45
CA PRO A 675 -53.85 -28.06 9.00
C PRO A 675 -53.50 -29.46 9.61
N PRO A 676 -52.22 -29.91 9.69
CA PRO A 676 -51.27 -30.43 8.67
C PRO A 676 -51.01 -31.95 8.94
N PRO A 677 -49.84 -32.62 8.71
CA PRO A 677 -48.58 -32.30 8.00
C PRO A 677 -48.00 -33.42 7.08
N ALA A 678 -46.82 -33.15 6.52
CA ALA A 678 -45.62 -34.03 6.46
C ALA A 678 -44.95 -34.27 5.08
N ASP A 679 -43.62 -34.20 5.15
CA ASP A 679 -42.56 -34.77 4.31
C ASP A 679 -42.31 -34.34 2.86
N GLN A 680 -41.04 -34.50 2.48
CA GLN A 680 -40.36 -33.88 1.34
C GLN A 680 -39.68 -34.92 0.47
N GLN A 681 -39.88 -34.85 -0.86
CA GLN A 681 -38.82 -35.02 -1.87
C GLN A 681 -39.39 -34.77 -3.28
N PRO A 682 -38.54 -34.31 -4.21
CA PRO A 682 -38.41 -35.06 -5.46
C PRO A 682 -36.95 -35.26 -5.92
N ARG A 683 -36.73 -36.33 -6.69
CA ARG A 683 -35.51 -36.61 -7.48
C ARG A 683 -35.93 -37.19 -8.85
N ALA A 684 -35.18 -36.84 -9.90
CA ALA A 684 -35.27 -37.37 -11.28
C ALA A 684 -36.64 -37.13 -11.98
N HIS A 685 -36.78 -37.07 -13.31
CA HIS A 685 -35.92 -37.42 -14.46
C HIS A 685 -35.83 -36.21 -15.44
N GLU A 686 -34.78 -35.94 -16.23
CA GLU A 686 -34.02 -36.72 -17.24
C GLU A 686 -34.59 -36.60 -18.68
N GLN A 687 -33.77 -36.87 -19.71
CA GLN A 687 -33.98 -36.67 -21.17
C GLN A 687 -33.90 -35.21 -21.67
N GLY A 688 -33.10 -34.88 -22.70
CA GLY A 688 -32.11 -35.71 -23.41
C GLY A 688 -31.37 -34.96 -24.54
N ASP A 689 -30.28 -35.57 -25.00
CA ASP A 689 -29.62 -35.64 -26.32
C ASP A 689 -29.89 -34.57 -27.42
N ASP A 690 -28.97 -34.24 -28.34
CA ASP A 690 -27.50 -34.36 -28.44
C ASP A 690 -27.10 -33.62 -29.75
N ASP A 691 -25.98 -32.89 -29.80
CA ASP A 691 -25.22 -32.68 -31.04
C ASP A 691 -23.84 -32.02 -30.81
N GLY A 692 -22.84 -32.40 -31.62
CA GLY A 692 -21.42 -32.09 -31.37
C GLY A 692 -20.79 -31.03 -32.28
N GLY A 693 -20.22 -29.98 -31.68
CA GLY A 693 -19.51 -28.91 -32.41
C GLY A 693 -18.09 -28.63 -31.90
N ARG A 694 -17.07 -29.38 -32.36
CA ARG A 694 -15.66 -29.07 -32.08
C ARG A 694 -15.18 -27.85 -32.87
N LEU A 695 -14.69 -26.81 -32.17
CA LEU A 695 -13.78 -25.82 -32.74
C LEU A 695 -12.50 -25.72 -31.89
N GLN A 696 -11.38 -25.54 -32.58
CA GLN A 696 -10.04 -25.57 -31.98
C GLN A 696 -9.69 -24.16 -31.46
N GLN A 697 -9.23 -24.05 -30.20
CA GLN A 697 -8.52 -22.86 -29.77
C GLN A 697 -7.04 -23.00 -30.13
N GLY A 698 -6.59 -22.13 -31.04
CA GLY A 698 -5.18 -21.91 -31.31
C GLY A 698 -4.50 -21.12 -30.19
N LYS A 699 -3.17 -21.06 -30.27
CA LYS A 699 -2.33 -20.27 -29.34
C LYS A 699 -2.33 -18.78 -29.70
N ASP A 700 -1.52 -18.05 -28.93
CA ASP A 700 -0.91 -16.74 -29.21
C ASP A 700 -1.69 -15.50 -28.77
N LEU A 701 -1.31 -15.01 -27.58
CA LEU A 701 -1.56 -13.66 -27.10
C LEU A 701 -0.26 -12.98 -26.61
N ASP A 702 0.84 -13.18 -27.34
CA ASP A 702 1.97 -12.22 -27.31
C ASP A 702 1.76 -11.15 -28.38
N ARG A 703 1.16 -10.03 -27.98
CA ARG A 703 1.19 -8.77 -28.73
C ARG A 703 1.26 -7.59 -27.76
N ARG A 704 2.14 -6.64 -28.05
CA ARG A 704 2.20 -5.35 -27.34
C ARG A 704 0.95 -4.54 -27.70
N VAL A 705 0.14 -4.20 -26.70
CA VAL A 705 -1.09 -3.41 -26.86
C VAL A 705 -1.05 -2.19 -25.93
N PRO A 706 -1.01 -0.95 -26.46
CA PRO A 706 -1.26 0.25 -25.66
C PRO A 706 -2.77 0.48 -25.48
N GLY A 707 -3.22 0.92 -24.30
CA GLY A 707 -4.58 1.44 -24.11
C GLY A 707 -5.44 0.90 -22.95
N VAL A 708 -4.90 0.05 -22.05
CA VAL A 708 -5.60 -0.32 -20.80
C VAL A 708 -5.22 0.67 -19.69
N SER A 709 -6.20 1.14 -18.92
CA SER A 709 -5.99 2.08 -17.81
C SER A 709 -6.39 1.48 -16.45
N CYS A 710 -5.64 1.86 -15.42
CA CYS A 710 -6.04 1.68 -14.02
C CYS A 710 -6.92 2.87 -13.58
N ALA A 711 -7.79 2.69 -12.59
CA ALA A 711 -8.63 3.75 -12.05
C ALA A 711 -8.53 3.80 -10.51
N ALA A 712 -8.33 5.01 -10.00
CA ALA A 712 -8.52 5.35 -8.59
C ALA A 712 -10.00 5.73 -8.37
N GLY A 713 -10.60 5.27 -7.28
CA GLY A 713 -12.04 5.43 -7.04
C GLY A 713 -12.40 5.85 -5.62
N VAL A 714 -13.50 6.59 -5.48
CA VAL A 714 -14.04 7.11 -4.21
C VAL A 714 -15.52 6.70 -4.05
N ILE A 715 -15.91 6.13 -2.90
CA ILE A 715 -17.25 5.50 -2.76
C ILE A 715 -18.19 6.18 -1.76
N ARG A 716 -19.13 7.00 -2.28
CA ARG A 716 -20.54 7.16 -1.84
C ARG A 716 -21.26 8.19 -2.75
N LYS A 717 -22.56 8.08 -3.09
CA LYS A 717 -23.66 7.21 -2.60
C LYS A 717 -24.33 6.45 -3.77
N CYS A 718 -25.24 5.53 -3.43
CA CYS A 718 -25.92 4.58 -4.35
C CYS A 718 -25.00 3.45 -4.87
N ARG A 719 -25.60 2.45 -5.57
CA ARG A 719 -24.96 1.17 -5.94
C ARG A 719 -24.06 1.26 -7.21
N ALA A 720 -23.38 2.38 -7.41
CA ALA A 720 -22.49 2.60 -8.56
C ALA A 720 -21.04 2.82 -8.10
N CYS A 721 -20.08 2.50 -8.96
CA CYS A 721 -18.70 2.96 -8.80
C CYS A 721 -18.60 4.40 -9.31
N VAL A 722 -17.78 5.24 -8.68
CA VAL A 722 -17.48 6.60 -9.16
C VAL A 722 -16.03 6.67 -9.59
N ILE A 723 -15.80 7.22 -10.79
CA ILE A 723 -14.49 7.42 -11.39
C ILE A 723 -14.39 8.90 -11.79
N GLY A 724 -13.44 9.60 -11.19
CA GLY A 724 -13.06 10.94 -11.62
C GLY A 724 -12.17 10.87 -12.86
N VAL A 725 -12.55 11.57 -13.92
CA VAL A 725 -11.71 11.80 -15.11
C VAL A 725 -11.14 13.20 -15.00
N LEU A 726 -9.88 13.29 -14.60
CA LEU A 726 -9.16 14.55 -14.44
C LEU A 726 -8.57 14.99 -15.79
N VAL A 727 -8.93 16.20 -16.24
CA VAL A 727 -8.55 16.78 -17.53
C VAL A 727 -7.84 18.11 -17.28
N MET A 728 -6.51 18.06 -17.19
CA MET A 728 -5.66 19.24 -16.98
C MET A 728 -5.33 19.91 -18.33
N MET A 729 -5.73 21.17 -18.49
CA MET A 729 -5.61 21.93 -19.74
C MET A 729 -4.25 22.65 -19.84
N ALA A 730 -3.18 21.89 -20.06
CA ALA A 730 -1.86 22.43 -20.35
C ALA A 730 -1.70 22.72 -21.85
N GLN A 731 -2.13 23.91 -22.29
CA GLN A 731 -1.76 24.48 -23.59
C GLN A 731 -0.63 25.49 -23.41
N PRO A 732 0.46 25.42 -24.20
CA PRO A 732 1.56 26.36 -24.08
C PRO A 732 1.09 27.79 -24.42
N LYS A 733 1.40 28.76 -23.54
CA LYS A 733 0.95 30.16 -23.63
C LYS A 733 1.09 30.70 -25.08
N PRO A 734 0.00 31.11 -25.75
CA PRO A 734 0.06 31.52 -27.15
C PRO A 734 0.93 32.78 -27.32
N ALA A 735 2.01 32.64 -28.10
CA ALA A 735 3.01 33.70 -28.32
C ALA A 735 2.39 34.93 -28.99
N ARG A 736 2.03 35.93 -28.17
CA ARG A 736 1.18 37.05 -28.58
C ARG A 736 2.01 38.16 -29.28
N TRP A 737 1.59 38.48 -30.52
CA TRP A 737 2.01 39.64 -31.33
C TRP A 737 3.43 39.63 -31.94
N ALA A 738 3.63 38.83 -32.99
CA ALA A 738 4.59 39.16 -34.05
C ALA A 738 3.89 40.07 -35.10
N GLY A 739 4.19 41.37 -35.08
CA GLY A 739 3.56 42.35 -35.98
C GLY A 739 4.31 42.56 -37.31
N PHE A 740 3.54 42.73 -38.39
CA PHE A 740 3.94 43.36 -39.66
C PHE A 740 4.97 42.66 -40.59
N VAL A 741 4.42 41.80 -41.46
CA VAL A 741 4.58 41.79 -42.94
C VAL A 741 5.90 42.33 -43.54
N LYS A 742 6.63 41.44 -44.24
CA LYS A 742 7.19 41.78 -45.57
C LYS A 742 7.46 40.54 -46.45
N ARG A 743 7.48 40.80 -47.76
CA ARG A 743 7.78 39.89 -48.89
C ARG A 743 9.17 39.23 -48.72
N PHE A 744 9.48 38.08 -49.35
CA PHE A 744 8.84 37.44 -50.51
C PHE A 744 8.37 36.01 -50.23
#